data_AF-A0A142NPK7-F1
#
_entry.id   AF-A0A142NPK7-F1
#
_cell.length_a   1.000
_cell.length_b   1.000
_cell.length_c   1.000
_cell.angle_alpha   90.00
_cell.angle_beta   90.00
_cell.angle_gamma   90.00
#
_symmetry.space_group_name_H-M   'P 1'
#
loop_
_entity.id
_entity.type
_entity.pdbx_description
1 polymer ?
#
loop_
_entity_poly.entity_id
_entity_poly.type
_entity_poly.pdbx_seq_one_letter_code
_entity_poly.pdbx_strand_id
1 'polypeptide(L)'
;MAGHEQKVTVEGHRLTLSNLDKVLYPETGTTKGEILDYCARIAPHLIRHARDRIATRKRWVDGVGTPDDPGDVFFEKNLPDSAPSWIRTRAIRHSTGTKRYPLVNDLATLTYLTQMAAIEIHVPQWRVSAGAKDPGTIDAETRCPDRMVFDLDTGPGRGLADCIEVAQLVRELLEGMDLEVYPVTSGSKGVHLYAPLDGSVSSQQVSDVAHELARSLEADHTNLIVSAMKKTLRENKVLIDWSQNSASKTTVAPYSLRGRFTPLVAAPRRWDEFDDPAAVEQVRFEEVLDRVDEVGDLLEPLAEAVGGTASAPESRADSESEADPKSDDAPKAERDRLEVYRSKRDPKRTSEPVPGKQGTSGDELTFVIQEHHARSLHWDFRLEHDGVLVSWALPKGPPTDPGKNHLAVQTEDHPLEYGSFEGTIPKGEYGAGDVEIWDAGTIEVEKWQEGKEIIAVLHGREDGGLGGVRRFALFNTGDHGPNKEPEKNWMIHLMEDEPKKQSAAADDSSKKGTPTGRTSKKRAAQKEALPADLAPMLASIGDIGSLRREAEAWAFEMKWDGIRALARVQPGDGEHTGSIELTSRNGHDMTNTYPELHELVECIDVDCILDGEIVALGQGSRPDFGRLQRRMGLSRDSDIEREQRRTPVYLMLFDVLHADGSSLLRAPYTERRARLFELVTESEHIHVPEAFEGSVDAAFESSRKLRLEGVLAKRTDSVYLPGKRTRTWAKLKHASTRDVIIVGWRTGEGERSSSFASLLVAAHDDEGLHYLGRVGTGFDEAALRTLRSSLDRRSRKTPALTVPADESRDAHWVRPDLVGEVRFSGLTEAGRLRHPVWRGLRSDIDAEDLRV
;
A
#
# COMPACT_ATOMS: atom_id res chain seq x y z
N MET A 1 -24.17 53.05 17.57
CA MET A 1 -23.29 53.14 18.75
C MET A 1 -21.87 52.96 18.24
N ALA A 2 -21.03 53.98 18.33
CA ALA A 2 -19.65 53.90 17.87
C ALA A 2 -18.93 52.82 18.70
N GLY A 3 -18.51 51.72 18.08
CA GLY A 3 -17.82 50.65 18.78
C GLY A 3 -16.55 51.20 19.43
N HIS A 4 -16.36 50.96 20.73
CA HIS A 4 -15.14 51.33 21.41
C HIS A 4 -13.96 50.60 20.75
N GLU A 5 -13.08 51.36 20.11
CA GLU A 5 -11.80 50.89 19.61
C GLU A 5 -10.72 51.15 20.66
N GLN A 6 -9.92 50.13 20.93
CA GLN A 6 -8.77 50.22 21.83
C GLN A 6 -7.50 49.91 21.04
N LYS A 7 -6.53 50.83 21.08
CA LYS A 7 -5.21 50.60 20.50
C LYS A 7 -4.32 49.96 21.55
N VAL A 8 -3.80 48.78 21.26
CA VAL A 8 -2.89 48.03 22.12
C VAL A 8 -1.55 47.80 21.40
N THR A 9 -0.50 47.57 22.17
CA THR A 9 0.79 47.13 21.65
C THR A 9 1.05 45.73 22.18
N VAL A 10 1.22 44.77 21.28
CA VAL A 10 1.48 43.36 21.59
C VAL A 10 2.79 42.98 20.91
N GLU A 11 3.80 42.58 21.68
CA GLU A 11 5.15 42.22 21.18
C GLU A 11 5.75 43.28 20.22
N GLY A 12 5.54 44.57 20.53
CA GLY A 12 6.04 45.68 19.72
C GLY A 12 5.17 46.04 18.50
N HIS A 13 4.12 45.27 18.20
CA HIS A 13 3.18 45.54 17.11
C HIS A 13 1.93 46.26 17.61
N ARG A 14 1.55 47.34 16.92
CA ARG A 14 0.34 48.12 17.24
C ARG A 14 -0.89 47.48 16.60
N LEU A 15 -1.89 47.17 17.41
CA LEU A 15 -3.16 46.57 17.00
C LEU A 15 -4.34 47.43 17.45
N THR A 16 -5.40 47.46 16.64
CA THR A 16 -6.69 48.04 17.03
C THR A 16 -7.65 46.91 17.35
N LEU A 17 -8.03 46.79 18.62
CA LEU A 17 -9.08 45.91 19.07
C LEU A 17 -10.40 46.66 19.04
N SER A 18 -11.48 45.99 18.62
CA SER A 18 -12.79 46.63 18.50
C SER A 18 -13.89 45.67 18.85
N ASN A 19 -14.99 46.23 19.37
CA ASN A 19 -16.19 45.50 19.78
C ASN A 19 -15.87 44.40 20.80
N LEU A 20 -15.12 44.73 21.85
CA LEU A 20 -14.71 43.77 22.89
C LEU A 20 -15.92 43.16 23.60
N ASP A 21 -16.96 43.95 23.85
CA ASP A 21 -18.21 43.50 24.48
C ASP A 21 -19.13 42.71 23.52
N LYS A 22 -18.71 42.50 22.26
CA LYS A 22 -19.52 41.72 21.30
C LYS A 22 -19.56 40.28 21.76
N VAL A 23 -20.77 39.79 22.05
CA VAL A 23 -21.01 38.37 22.35
C VAL A 23 -20.77 37.55 21.08
N LEU A 24 -19.82 36.61 21.17
CA LEU A 24 -19.54 35.65 20.10
C LEU A 24 -20.11 34.27 20.41
N TYR A 25 -20.39 33.92 21.68
CA TYR A 25 -21.12 32.71 22.06
C TYR A 25 -22.39 33.06 22.87
N PRO A 26 -23.53 33.25 22.20
CA PRO A 26 -24.79 33.65 22.83
C PRO A 26 -25.22 32.77 24.02
N GLU A 27 -25.11 31.44 23.93
CA GLU A 27 -25.55 30.51 24.99
C GLU A 27 -24.83 30.72 26.32
N THR A 28 -23.65 31.32 26.28
CA THR A 28 -22.79 31.51 27.47
C THR A 28 -22.55 32.98 27.77
N GLY A 29 -22.98 33.89 26.89
CA GLY A 29 -22.63 35.30 26.95
C GLY A 29 -21.17 35.61 26.62
N THR A 30 -20.36 34.62 26.21
CA THR A 30 -18.91 34.82 26.02
C THR A 30 -18.65 35.86 24.93
N THR A 31 -17.87 36.87 25.31
CA THR A 31 -17.55 38.04 24.52
C THR A 31 -16.25 37.87 23.73
N LYS A 32 -16.06 38.74 22.74
CA LYS A 32 -14.81 38.83 21.99
C LYS A 32 -13.62 39.20 22.88
N GLY A 33 -13.84 40.04 23.89
CA GLY A 33 -12.82 40.40 24.88
C GLY A 33 -12.33 39.19 25.68
N GLU A 34 -13.23 38.34 26.15
CA GLU A 34 -12.88 37.11 26.88
C GLU A 34 -12.14 36.11 25.99
N ILE A 35 -12.55 35.98 24.72
CA ILE A 35 -11.83 35.14 23.75
C ILE A 35 -10.41 35.67 23.48
N LEU A 36 -10.24 37.00 23.41
CA LEU A 36 -8.93 37.63 23.28
C LEU A 36 -8.05 37.38 24.51
N ASP A 37 -8.62 37.46 25.72
CA ASP A 37 -7.92 37.14 26.97
C ASP A 37 -7.48 35.67 27.01
N TYR A 38 -8.39 34.74 26.70
CA TYR A 38 -8.06 33.32 26.58
C TYR A 38 -6.91 33.09 25.59
N CYS A 39 -7.03 33.63 24.38
CA CYS A 39 -5.98 33.49 23.35
C CYS A 39 -4.64 34.06 23.82
N ALA A 40 -4.64 35.16 24.59
CA ALA A 40 -3.42 35.74 25.13
C ALA A 40 -2.76 34.87 26.19
N ARG A 41 -3.55 34.30 27.10
CA ARG A 41 -3.06 33.43 28.18
C ARG A 41 -2.58 32.08 27.67
N ILE A 42 -3.30 31.47 26.73
CA ILE A 42 -2.96 30.16 26.18
C ILE A 42 -1.90 30.21 25.08
N ALA A 43 -1.54 31.42 24.60
CA ALA A 43 -0.64 31.63 23.47
C ALA A 43 0.68 30.82 23.55
N PRO A 44 1.40 30.74 24.68
CA PRO A 44 2.64 29.96 24.74
C PRO A 44 2.47 28.49 24.33
N HIS A 45 1.31 27.89 24.65
CA HIS A 45 0.99 26.50 24.38
C HIS A 45 0.39 26.32 22.99
N LEU A 46 -0.61 27.13 22.62
CA LEU A 46 -1.21 27.08 21.28
C LEU A 46 -0.17 27.32 20.18
N ILE A 47 0.66 28.36 20.35
CA ILE A 47 1.69 28.70 19.37
C ILE A 47 2.70 27.57 19.25
N ARG A 48 3.10 26.89 20.33
CA ARG A 48 4.02 25.74 20.25
C ARG A 48 3.55 24.69 19.23
N HIS A 49 2.24 24.42 19.20
CA HIS A 49 1.63 23.40 18.32
C HIS A 49 1.22 23.91 16.93
N ALA A 50 1.16 25.24 16.74
CA ALA A 50 0.83 25.91 15.49
C ALA A 50 2.03 26.53 14.76
N ARG A 51 3.18 26.67 15.45
CA ARG A 51 4.37 27.36 14.98
C ARG A 51 4.88 26.76 13.68
N ASP A 52 5.18 27.66 12.74
CA ASP A 52 5.65 27.35 11.39
C ASP A 52 4.70 26.41 10.63
N ARG A 53 3.41 26.41 10.96
CA ARG A 53 2.37 25.73 10.16
C ARG A 53 1.49 26.78 9.50
N ILE A 54 1.07 26.52 8.27
CA ILE A 54 0.11 27.41 7.60
C ILE A 54 -1.24 27.36 8.32
N ALA A 55 -1.78 28.52 8.69
CA ALA A 55 -3.03 28.59 9.43
C ALA A 55 -4.23 28.89 8.52
N THR A 56 -5.15 27.93 8.41
CA THR A 56 -6.51 28.16 7.91
C THR A 56 -7.36 28.66 9.06
N ARG A 57 -8.07 29.77 8.87
CA ARG A 57 -8.93 30.36 9.90
C ARG A 57 -10.38 30.02 9.59
N LYS A 58 -11.15 29.67 10.62
CA LYS A 58 -12.61 29.57 10.51
C LYS A 58 -13.22 30.69 11.33
N ARG A 59 -14.02 31.53 10.66
CA ARG A 59 -14.43 32.83 11.19
C ARG A 59 -15.94 32.92 11.35
N TRP A 60 -16.35 33.43 12.50
CA TRP A 60 -17.74 33.79 12.84
C TRP A 60 -17.77 35.27 13.20
N VAL A 61 -17.91 36.10 12.18
CA VAL A 61 -17.81 37.57 12.35
C VAL A 61 -18.86 38.07 13.34
N ASP A 62 -20.03 37.46 13.34
CA ASP A 62 -21.18 37.81 14.19
C ASP A 62 -21.44 36.83 15.35
N GLY A 63 -20.50 35.92 15.61
CA GLY A 63 -20.63 34.89 16.63
C GLY A 63 -21.24 33.59 16.11
N VAL A 64 -21.20 32.55 16.94
CA VAL A 64 -21.62 31.18 16.59
C VAL A 64 -23.14 30.99 16.53
N GLY A 65 -23.92 31.97 16.98
CA GLY A 65 -25.37 31.87 17.10
C GLY A 65 -25.82 30.92 18.21
N THR A 66 -27.04 30.41 18.08
CA THR A 66 -27.70 29.47 19.01
C THR A 66 -28.07 28.18 18.27
N PRO A 67 -28.48 27.10 18.97
CA PRO A 67 -28.99 25.90 18.31
C PRO A 67 -30.12 26.15 17.29
N ASP A 68 -31.00 27.11 17.58
CA ASP A 68 -32.15 27.44 16.74
C ASP A 68 -31.83 28.44 15.63
N ASP A 69 -30.80 29.28 15.83
CA ASP A 69 -30.33 30.28 14.86
C ASP A 69 -28.79 30.28 14.79
N PRO A 70 -28.19 29.32 14.06
CA PRO A 70 -26.75 29.18 13.99
C PRO A 70 -26.11 30.31 13.16
N GLY A 71 -25.01 30.87 13.67
CA GLY A 71 -24.35 32.01 13.05
C GLY A 71 -23.56 31.66 11.78
N ASP A 72 -23.45 32.64 10.88
CA ASP A 72 -22.72 32.51 9.62
C ASP A 72 -21.23 32.24 9.83
N VAL A 73 -20.70 31.32 9.01
CA VAL A 73 -19.31 30.88 9.08
C VAL A 73 -18.68 30.72 7.72
N PHE A 74 -17.40 31.06 7.63
CA PHE A 74 -16.59 30.76 6.47
C PHE A 74 -15.15 30.38 6.83
N PHE A 75 -14.55 29.58 5.95
CA PHE A 75 -13.12 29.27 5.99
C PHE A 75 -12.34 30.29 5.18
N GLU A 76 -11.27 30.80 5.77
CA GLU A 76 -10.39 31.76 5.16
C GLU A 76 -8.96 31.20 5.14
N LYS A 77 -8.49 30.92 3.92
CA LYS A 77 -7.14 30.40 3.65
C LYS A 77 -6.18 31.53 3.31
N ASN A 78 -6.56 32.37 2.35
CA ASN A 78 -5.76 33.53 1.95
C ASN A 78 -5.85 34.63 3.01
N LEU A 79 -4.73 35.22 3.41
CA LEU A 79 -4.69 36.39 4.26
C LEU A 79 -5.02 37.62 3.40
N PRO A 80 -5.95 38.50 3.78
CA PRO A 80 -6.31 39.66 2.97
C PRO A 80 -5.13 40.65 2.86
N ASP A 81 -5.09 41.44 1.79
CA ASP A 81 -4.03 42.45 1.58
C ASP A 81 -4.08 43.59 2.60
N SER A 82 -5.23 43.76 3.28
CA SER A 82 -5.39 44.69 4.39
C SER A 82 -4.79 44.19 5.71
N ALA A 83 -4.29 42.96 5.77
CA ALA A 83 -3.65 42.44 6.97
C ALA A 83 -2.32 43.15 7.24
N PRO A 84 -1.94 43.33 8.51
CA PRO A 84 -0.67 43.96 8.86
C PRO A 84 0.54 43.28 8.21
N SER A 85 1.46 44.07 7.65
CA SER A 85 2.62 43.58 6.90
C SER A 85 3.64 42.80 7.74
N TRP A 86 3.62 42.97 9.06
CA TRP A 86 4.50 42.24 9.98
C TRP A 86 4.05 40.79 10.23
N ILE A 87 2.80 40.43 9.87
CA ILE A 87 2.35 39.04 10.00
C ILE A 87 3.15 38.18 9.02
N ARG A 88 3.90 37.22 9.57
CA ARG A 88 4.65 36.28 8.74
C ARG A 88 3.69 35.42 7.94
N THR A 89 3.96 35.28 6.65
CA THR A 89 3.12 34.50 5.75
C THR A 89 3.90 33.50 4.92
N ARG A 90 3.18 32.53 4.36
CA ARG A 90 3.69 31.60 3.36
C ARG A 90 2.74 31.53 2.17
N ALA A 91 3.30 31.74 0.99
CA ALA A 91 2.59 31.50 -0.26
C ALA A 91 2.59 30.00 -0.58
N ILE A 92 1.43 29.49 -0.95
CA ILE A 92 1.15 28.08 -1.22
C ILE A 92 0.39 27.99 -2.55
N ARG A 93 0.92 27.24 -3.50
CA ARG A 93 0.27 27.01 -4.79
C ARG A 93 -0.85 25.97 -4.64
N HIS A 94 -2.07 26.34 -5.02
CA HIS A 94 -3.21 25.43 -5.19
C HIS A 94 -3.64 25.38 -6.66
N SER A 95 -4.49 24.40 -7.02
CA SER A 95 -5.09 24.29 -8.37
C SER A 95 -5.88 25.54 -8.80
N THR A 96 -6.44 26.28 -7.83
CA THR A 96 -7.19 27.53 -8.06
C THR A 96 -6.33 28.79 -7.96
N GLY A 97 -5.00 28.64 -7.83
CA GLY A 97 -4.05 29.74 -7.71
C GLY A 97 -3.29 29.72 -6.38
N THR A 98 -2.35 30.66 -6.25
CA THR A 98 -1.53 30.81 -5.05
C THR A 98 -2.30 31.49 -3.93
N LYS A 99 -2.25 30.93 -2.73
CA LYS A 99 -2.84 31.50 -1.50
C LYS A 99 -1.74 31.81 -0.51
N ARG A 100 -1.82 32.98 0.13
CA ARG A 100 -0.89 33.43 1.17
C ARG A 100 -1.49 33.14 2.53
N TYR A 101 -0.93 32.18 3.27
CA TYR A 101 -1.38 31.81 4.60
C TYR A 101 -0.58 32.55 5.68
N PRO A 102 -1.19 32.96 6.80
CA PRO A 102 -0.45 33.41 7.98
C PRO A 102 0.21 32.23 8.70
N LEU A 103 1.31 32.51 9.40
CA LEU A 103 1.95 31.60 10.36
C LEU A 103 1.72 32.14 11.78
N VAL A 104 1.12 31.34 12.65
CA VAL A 104 0.80 31.74 14.02
C VAL A 104 2.03 31.47 14.90
N ASN A 105 3.04 32.35 14.78
CA ASN A 105 4.36 32.17 15.40
C ASN A 105 4.57 33.00 16.67
N ASP A 106 3.66 33.94 16.94
CA ASP A 106 3.78 34.97 17.95
C ASP A 106 2.38 35.41 18.44
N LEU A 107 2.34 36.04 19.61
CA LEU A 107 1.11 36.45 20.28
C LEU A 107 0.44 37.60 19.52
N ALA A 108 1.22 38.50 18.90
CA ALA A 108 0.67 39.58 18.08
C ALA A 108 -0.18 39.04 16.92
N THR A 109 0.32 38.04 16.20
CA THR A 109 -0.39 37.38 15.09
C THR A 109 -1.65 36.69 15.59
N LEU A 110 -1.56 35.91 16.67
CA LEU A 110 -2.73 35.25 17.25
C LEU A 110 -3.80 36.27 17.65
N THR A 111 -3.40 37.33 18.35
CA THR A 111 -4.29 38.44 18.76
C THR A 111 -4.99 39.08 17.57
N TYR A 112 -4.27 39.34 16.47
CA TYR A 112 -4.86 39.87 15.25
C TYR A 112 -5.90 38.93 14.65
N LEU A 113 -5.59 37.65 14.52
CA LEU A 113 -6.52 36.67 13.95
C LEU A 113 -7.79 36.55 14.82
N THR A 114 -7.63 36.52 16.15
CA THR A 114 -8.75 36.52 17.10
C THR A 114 -9.58 37.80 17.00
N GLN A 115 -8.95 38.97 16.85
CA GLN A 115 -9.64 40.23 16.59
C GLN A 115 -10.46 40.20 15.28
N MET A 116 -10.02 39.43 14.29
CA MET A 116 -10.76 39.17 13.04
C MET A 116 -11.85 38.10 13.19
N ALA A 117 -12.15 37.68 14.42
CA ALA A 117 -13.11 36.64 14.78
C ALA A 117 -12.78 35.26 14.20
N ALA A 118 -11.49 34.95 14.06
CA ALA A 118 -11.03 33.59 13.80
C ALA A 118 -11.12 32.76 15.08
N ILE A 119 -12.29 32.14 15.28
CA ILE A 119 -12.54 31.28 16.45
C ILE A 119 -11.72 29.98 16.36
N GLU A 120 -11.65 29.36 15.17
CA GLU A 120 -10.85 28.14 15.00
C GLU A 120 -9.60 28.39 14.15
N ILE A 121 -8.46 27.90 14.64
CA ILE A 121 -7.19 27.84 13.91
C ILE A 121 -6.95 26.38 13.49
N HIS A 122 -6.79 26.16 12.19
CA HIS A 122 -6.54 24.83 11.62
C HIS A 122 -5.17 24.79 10.95
N VAL A 123 -4.38 23.76 11.27
CA VAL A 123 -3.00 23.59 10.80
C VAL A 123 -2.77 22.19 10.21
N PRO A 124 -1.87 22.03 9.23
CA PRO A 124 -1.46 20.72 8.74
C PRO A 124 -0.50 20.02 9.71
N GLN A 125 -0.19 18.75 9.44
CA GLN A 125 0.76 17.98 10.26
C GLN A 125 2.23 18.22 9.91
N TRP A 126 2.53 19.06 8.92
CA TRP A 126 3.88 19.48 8.52
C TRP A 126 4.15 20.95 8.84
N ARG A 127 5.44 21.32 8.91
CA ARG A 127 5.90 22.71 9.10
C ARG A 127 6.48 23.28 7.80
N VAL A 128 6.49 24.61 7.68
CA VAL A 128 7.19 25.34 6.61
C VAL A 128 8.66 25.47 7.00
N SER A 129 9.58 24.95 6.16
CA SER A 129 11.01 25.13 6.40
C SER A 129 11.40 26.60 6.29
N ALA A 130 12.24 27.08 7.21
CA ALA A 130 12.85 28.41 7.13
C ALA A 130 13.74 28.51 5.90
N GLY A 131 13.59 29.57 5.10
CA GLY A 131 14.50 29.86 3.97
C GLY A 131 14.09 29.37 2.57
N ALA A 132 13.04 28.56 2.39
CA ALA A 132 12.63 28.17 1.02
C ALA A 132 12.13 29.41 0.25
N LYS A 133 12.79 29.79 -0.85
CA LYS A 133 12.56 31.06 -1.58
C LYS A 133 11.41 31.02 -2.60
N ASP A 134 10.85 29.85 -2.91
CA ASP A 134 9.72 29.69 -3.84
C ASP A 134 8.38 29.61 -3.07
N PRO A 135 7.24 30.14 -3.57
CA PRO A 135 5.89 29.77 -3.14
C PRO A 135 5.70 28.24 -3.17
N GLY A 136 6.11 27.59 -2.07
CA GLY A 136 6.24 26.14 -1.99
C GLY A 136 4.98 25.46 -2.48
N THR A 137 5.10 24.73 -3.57
CA THR A 137 4.07 23.80 -4.00
C THR A 137 3.78 22.88 -2.80
N ILE A 138 2.50 22.66 -2.49
CA ILE A 138 2.12 21.50 -1.67
C ILE A 138 2.05 20.37 -2.68
N ASP A 139 3.17 19.72 -2.98
CA ASP A 139 3.10 18.36 -3.45
C ASP A 139 3.05 17.44 -2.21
N ALA A 140 2.40 16.29 -2.35
CA ALA A 140 2.24 15.34 -1.25
C ALA A 140 3.55 14.58 -0.92
N GLU A 141 4.55 14.71 -1.79
CA GLU A 141 5.82 13.98 -1.78
C GLU A 141 6.93 14.74 -1.01
N THR A 142 6.88 16.08 -0.91
CA THR A 142 7.93 16.92 -0.28
C THR A 142 7.58 17.43 1.12
N ARG A 143 6.33 17.28 1.57
CA ARG A 143 5.92 17.70 2.92
C ARG A 143 6.13 16.56 3.90
N CYS A 144 7.18 16.65 4.71
CA CYS A 144 7.41 15.69 5.77
C CYS A 144 6.75 16.17 7.06
N PRO A 145 5.68 15.50 7.56
CA PRO A 145 5.06 15.88 8.79
C PRO A 145 5.93 15.48 9.99
N ASP A 146 5.89 16.31 11.03
CA ASP A 146 6.57 16.07 12.31
C ASP A 146 5.63 15.40 13.33
N ARG A 147 4.41 15.07 12.90
CA ARG A 147 3.43 14.30 13.68
C ARG A 147 2.43 13.59 12.76
N MET A 148 1.92 12.45 13.20
CA MET A 148 0.74 11.80 12.65
C MET A 148 -0.50 12.22 13.45
N VAL A 149 -1.68 12.22 12.82
CA VAL A 149 -2.95 12.44 13.51
C VAL A 149 -4.00 11.39 13.12
N PHE A 150 -4.78 10.91 14.10
CA PHE A 150 -6.05 10.22 13.86
C PHE A 150 -7.19 11.07 14.43
N ASP A 151 -8.12 11.48 13.58
CA ASP A 151 -9.30 12.24 13.96
C ASP A 151 -10.49 11.30 14.12
N LEU A 152 -10.94 11.09 15.37
CA LEU A 152 -11.98 10.15 15.74
C LEU A 152 -13.31 10.88 15.90
N ASP A 153 -14.25 10.60 15.00
CA ASP A 153 -15.53 11.31 14.92
C ASP A 153 -16.71 10.35 15.05
N THR A 154 -17.64 10.62 15.97
CA THR A 154 -18.85 9.80 16.13
C THR A 154 -19.84 10.02 14.99
N GLY A 155 -20.35 8.95 14.40
CA GLY A 155 -21.57 8.98 13.62
C GLY A 155 -22.84 9.02 14.48
N PRO A 156 -24.03 9.19 13.86
CA PRO A 156 -25.30 9.21 14.59
C PRO A 156 -25.47 7.94 15.44
N GLY A 157 -25.87 8.09 16.69
CA GLY A 157 -26.10 6.98 17.63
C GLY A 157 -24.91 6.60 18.52
N ARG A 158 -23.74 7.23 18.32
CA ARG A 158 -22.55 7.08 19.18
C ARG A 158 -22.16 8.40 19.85
N GLY A 159 -21.46 8.34 20.97
CA GLY A 159 -21.03 9.47 21.78
C GLY A 159 -19.52 9.49 22.04
N LEU A 160 -19.06 10.48 22.82
CA LEU A 160 -17.64 10.68 23.10
C LEU A 160 -16.98 9.45 23.75
N ALA A 161 -17.69 8.73 24.60
CA ALA A 161 -17.22 7.49 25.22
C ALA A 161 -16.82 6.43 24.18
N ASP A 162 -17.58 6.29 23.09
CA ASP A 162 -17.25 5.37 22.00
C ASP A 162 -15.98 5.83 21.25
N CYS A 163 -15.79 7.15 21.07
CA CYS A 163 -14.55 7.68 20.50
C CYS A 163 -13.34 7.38 21.38
N ILE A 164 -13.51 7.39 22.71
CA ILE A 164 -12.44 7.09 23.66
C ILE A 164 -12.10 5.60 23.65
N GLU A 165 -13.11 4.72 23.56
CA GLU A 165 -12.89 3.28 23.35
C GLU A 165 -12.05 3.04 22.08
N VAL A 166 -12.42 3.68 20.97
CA VAL A 166 -11.64 3.60 19.73
C VAL A 166 -10.25 4.24 19.88
N ALA A 167 -10.13 5.30 20.66
CA ALA A 167 -8.86 5.94 20.93
C ALA A 167 -7.87 5.01 21.64
N GLN A 168 -8.35 4.21 22.60
CA GLN A 168 -7.55 3.22 23.30
C GLN A 168 -7.08 2.11 22.35
N LEU A 169 -7.90 1.69 21.38
CA LEU A 169 -7.50 0.71 20.35
C LEU A 169 -6.42 1.27 19.41
N VAL A 170 -6.56 2.54 18.99
CA VAL A 170 -5.53 3.21 18.18
C VAL A 170 -4.23 3.38 18.97
N ARG A 171 -4.32 3.69 20.27
CA ARG A 171 -3.17 3.79 21.16
C ARG A 171 -2.40 2.47 21.24
N GLU A 172 -3.08 1.37 21.55
CA GLU A 172 -2.45 0.05 21.66
C GLU A 172 -1.68 -0.31 20.38
N LEU A 173 -2.27 -0.01 19.22
CA LEU A 173 -1.66 -0.25 17.93
C LEU A 173 -0.39 0.60 17.71
N LEU A 174 -0.45 1.89 18.02
CA LEU A 174 0.67 2.82 17.81
C LEU A 174 1.80 2.61 18.83
N GLU A 175 1.47 2.31 20.09
CA GLU A 175 2.47 1.94 21.11
C GLU A 175 3.19 0.65 20.72
N GLY A 176 2.50 -0.31 20.08
CA GLY A 176 3.11 -1.50 19.49
C GLY A 176 4.08 -1.20 18.32
N MET A 177 4.08 0.02 17.81
CA MET A 177 5.01 0.54 16.79
C MET A 177 6.08 1.46 17.40
N ASP A 178 6.24 1.47 18.73
CA ASP A 178 7.11 2.37 19.49
C ASP A 178 6.79 3.87 19.27
N LEU A 179 5.52 4.19 18.96
CA LEU A 179 5.03 5.56 18.83
C LEU A 179 4.21 5.95 20.06
N GLU A 180 4.70 6.93 20.81
CA GLU A 180 3.94 7.52 21.91
C GLU A 180 2.75 8.33 21.39
N VAL A 181 1.59 8.16 22.01
CA VAL A 181 0.33 8.75 21.55
C VAL A 181 -0.20 9.75 22.57
N TYR A 182 -0.63 10.91 22.09
CA TYR A 182 -1.13 12.01 22.92
C TYR A 182 -2.58 12.35 22.55
N PRO A 183 -3.54 12.16 23.47
CA PRO A 183 -4.94 12.41 23.20
C PRO A 183 -5.36 13.87 23.41
N VAL A 184 -6.25 14.34 22.54
CA VAL A 184 -6.82 15.69 22.57
C VAL A 184 -8.32 15.56 22.32
N THR A 185 -9.16 15.87 23.32
CA THR A 185 -10.60 16.00 23.07
C THR A 185 -10.84 17.13 22.09
N SER A 186 -11.58 16.91 20.99
CA SER A 186 -11.57 17.85 19.87
C SER A 186 -12.28 19.18 20.17
N GLY A 187 -13.09 19.24 21.23
CA GLY A 187 -14.01 20.34 21.55
C GLY A 187 -15.28 20.32 20.69
N SER A 188 -15.53 19.22 19.97
CA SER A 188 -16.74 19.02 19.17
C SER A 188 -17.47 17.74 19.60
N LYS A 189 -17.26 16.62 18.91
CA LYS A 189 -17.91 15.33 19.23
C LYS A 189 -16.90 14.20 19.46
N GLY A 190 -15.62 14.47 19.21
CA GLY A 190 -14.62 13.44 18.99
C GLY A 190 -13.33 13.66 19.77
N VAL A 191 -12.33 12.88 19.40
CA VAL A 191 -10.98 12.89 19.97
C VAL A 191 -9.97 12.87 18.83
N HIS A 192 -8.91 13.68 18.93
CA HIS A 192 -7.74 13.55 18.08
C HIS A 192 -6.64 12.82 18.84
N LEU A 193 -5.91 11.97 18.14
CA LEU A 193 -4.70 11.33 18.64
C LEU A 193 -3.52 11.80 17.82
N TYR A 194 -2.49 12.31 18.49
CA TYR A 194 -1.24 12.72 17.85
C TYR A 194 -0.11 11.78 18.24
N ALA A 195 0.75 11.45 17.28
CA ALA A 195 2.00 10.73 17.53
C ALA A 195 3.16 11.49 16.88
N PRO A 196 4.31 11.68 17.55
CA PRO A 196 5.45 12.40 17.00
C PRO A 196 6.07 11.61 15.84
N LEU A 197 6.57 12.34 14.84
CA LEU A 197 7.36 11.80 13.75
C LEU A 197 8.66 12.60 13.64
N ASP A 198 9.73 11.96 13.16
CA ASP A 198 11.04 12.59 12.99
C ASP A 198 11.14 13.52 11.76
N GLY A 199 10.05 13.64 10.98
CA GLY A 199 10.03 14.43 9.75
C GLY A 199 10.84 13.83 8.60
N SER A 200 11.18 12.54 8.66
CA SER A 200 11.91 11.84 7.58
C SER A 200 11.00 11.30 6.48
N VAL A 201 9.74 11.05 6.79
CA VAL A 201 8.73 10.45 5.90
C VAL A 201 7.79 11.50 5.31
N SER A 202 7.28 11.27 4.11
CA SER A 202 6.35 12.21 3.46
C SER A 202 4.93 12.10 4.01
N SER A 203 4.13 13.17 3.84
CA SER A 203 2.72 13.20 4.23
C SER A 203 1.92 12.10 3.53
N GLN A 204 2.28 11.73 2.30
CA GLN A 204 1.63 10.63 1.59
C GLN A 204 1.89 9.28 2.28
N GLN A 205 3.15 8.99 2.61
CA GLN A 205 3.52 7.76 3.32
C GLN A 205 2.83 7.65 4.68
N VAL A 206 2.81 8.75 5.45
CA VAL A 206 2.12 8.81 6.74
C VAL A 206 0.62 8.60 6.57
N SER A 207 0.01 9.19 5.54
CA SER A 207 -1.40 8.99 5.23
C SER A 207 -1.72 7.54 4.82
N ASP A 208 -0.84 6.88 4.07
CA ASP A 208 -1.02 5.48 3.65
C ASP A 208 -0.92 4.52 4.85
N VAL A 209 0.05 4.75 5.73
CA VAL A 209 0.16 4.01 7.00
C VAL A 209 -1.09 4.22 7.85
N ALA A 210 -1.48 5.48 8.10
CA ALA A 210 -2.67 5.77 8.90
C ALA A 210 -3.95 5.15 8.31
N HIS A 211 -4.07 5.10 6.98
CA HIS A 211 -5.20 4.45 6.30
C HIS A 211 -5.23 2.93 6.55
N GLU A 212 -4.10 2.25 6.38
CA GLU A 212 -4.04 0.80 6.60
C GLU A 212 -4.27 0.44 8.07
N LEU A 213 -3.75 1.25 9.01
CA LEU A 213 -4.05 1.09 10.44
C LEU A 213 -5.55 1.26 10.75
N ALA A 214 -6.18 2.28 10.19
CA ALA A 214 -7.63 2.51 10.34
C ALA A 214 -8.46 1.36 9.75
N ARG A 215 -8.05 0.81 8.59
CA ARG A 215 -8.72 -0.34 7.96
C ARG A 215 -8.55 -1.62 8.75
N SER A 216 -7.39 -1.82 9.37
CA SER A 216 -7.15 -2.96 10.27
C SER A 216 -8.10 -2.90 11.46
N LEU A 217 -8.19 -1.75 12.14
CA LEU A 217 -9.10 -1.55 13.27
C LEU A 217 -10.57 -1.67 12.87
N GLU A 218 -10.97 -1.16 11.69
CA GLU A 218 -12.32 -1.37 11.16
C GLU A 218 -12.64 -2.86 10.96
N ALA A 219 -11.67 -3.65 10.47
CA ALA A 219 -11.87 -5.08 10.23
C ALA A 219 -12.06 -5.87 11.53
N ASP A 220 -11.36 -5.50 12.59
CA ASP A 220 -11.43 -6.15 13.90
C ASP A 220 -12.68 -5.69 14.70
N HIS A 221 -13.13 -4.45 14.50
CA HIS A 221 -14.24 -3.83 15.24
C HIS A 221 -15.35 -3.31 14.32
N THR A 222 -15.81 -4.15 13.38
CA THR A 222 -16.79 -3.75 12.33
C THR A 222 -18.10 -3.13 12.85
N ASN A 223 -18.52 -3.41 14.08
CA ASN A 223 -19.74 -2.84 14.70
C ASN A 223 -19.51 -1.50 15.41
N LEU A 224 -18.25 -1.11 15.59
CA LEU A 224 -17.84 0.11 16.30
C LEU A 224 -17.14 1.09 15.37
N ILE A 225 -16.31 0.61 14.44
CA ILE A 225 -15.39 1.44 13.66
C ILE A 225 -15.77 1.46 12.17
N VAL A 226 -15.56 2.63 11.54
CA VAL A 226 -15.55 2.80 10.09
C VAL A 226 -14.34 3.64 9.67
N SER A 227 -13.64 3.27 8.61
CA SER A 227 -12.52 4.06 8.04
C SER A 227 -12.88 4.67 6.68
N ALA A 228 -13.96 4.18 6.06
CA ALA A 228 -14.47 4.69 4.80
C ALA A 228 -15.11 6.08 4.97
N MET A 229 -14.73 7.04 4.10
CA MET A 229 -15.18 8.43 4.21
C MET A 229 -16.68 8.63 3.92
N LYS A 230 -17.39 7.63 3.39
CA LYS A 230 -18.79 7.75 3.00
C LYS A 230 -19.69 7.90 4.23
N LYS A 231 -20.39 9.04 4.36
CA LYS A 231 -21.26 9.36 5.51
C LYS A 231 -22.35 8.31 5.78
N THR A 232 -22.87 7.64 4.76
CA THR A 232 -23.92 6.62 4.90
C THR A 232 -23.45 5.36 5.65
N LEU A 233 -22.13 5.18 5.85
CA LEU A 233 -21.56 4.04 6.55
C LEU A 233 -21.27 4.33 8.03
N ARG A 234 -21.57 5.55 8.50
CA ARG A 234 -21.20 6.04 9.84
C ARG A 234 -22.30 5.82 10.88
N GLU A 235 -23.48 5.37 10.49
CA GLU A 235 -24.57 5.12 11.44
C GLU A 235 -24.13 4.08 12.50
N ASN A 236 -24.29 4.45 13.77
CA ASN A 236 -23.88 3.68 14.95
C ASN A 236 -22.38 3.31 14.99
N LYS A 237 -21.51 4.08 14.34
CA LYS A 237 -20.06 3.84 14.31
C LYS A 237 -19.24 5.10 14.57
N VAL A 238 -18.00 4.91 15.00
CA VAL A 238 -16.94 5.91 15.09
C VAL A 238 -16.13 5.87 13.80
N LEU A 239 -15.99 7.03 13.17
CA LEU A 239 -15.09 7.23 12.03
C LEU A 239 -13.66 7.41 12.54
N ILE A 240 -12.73 6.64 11.99
CA ILE A 240 -11.30 6.97 12.05
C ILE A 240 -10.95 7.76 10.78
N ASP A 241 -10.89 9.09 10.87
CA ASP A 241 -10.47 9.95 9.76
C ASP A 241 -8.94 10.03 9.68
N TRP A 242 -8.36 9.03 9.01
CA TRP A 242 -6.94 8.97 8.66
C TRP A 242 -6.54 10.02 7.61
N SER A 243 -7.50 10.59 6.87
CA SER A 243 -7.21 11.46 5.72
C SER A 243 -6.63 12.82 6.13
N GLN A 244 -6.75 13.18 7.41
CA GLN A 244 -6.15 14.38 8.02
C GLN A 244 -4.61 14.44 7.91
N ASN A 245 -3.96 13.30 7.62
CA ASN A 245 -2.52 13.22 7.36
C ASN A 245 -2.12 13.67 5.95
N SER A 246 -3.07 13.85 5.03
CA SER A 246 -2.76 14.41 3.70
C SER A 246 -2.18 15.81 3.80
N ALA A 247 -1.15 16.11 3.01
CA ALA A 247 -0.49 17.43 2.98
C ALA A 247 -1.45 18.60 2.68
N SER A 248 -2.59 18.31 2.04
CA SER A 248 -3.61 19.31 1.65
C SER A 248 -4.66 19.60 2.74
N LYS A 249 -4.69 18.80 3.81
CA LYS A 249 -5.66 18.87 4.90
C LYS A 249 -5.10 19.66 6.08
N THR A 250 -6.03 20.13 6.91
CA THR A 250 -5.72 20.87 8.13
C THR A 250 -6.68 20.42 9.20
N THR A 251 -6.15 20.22 10.41
CA THR A 251 -6.89 19.82 11.61
C THR A 251 -6.90 20.98 12.60
N VAL A 252 -7.93 21.10 13.43
CA VAL A 252 -7.94 22.16 14.46
C VAL A 252 -6.72 22.01 15.37
N ALA A 253 -6.00 23.11 15.59
CA ALA A 253 -4.80 23.12 16.40
C ALA A 253 -5.15 22.83 17.88
N PRO A 254 -4.29 22.09 18.61
CA PRO A 254 -4.41 21.99 20.07
C PRO A 254 -4.56 23.38 20.70
N TYR A 255 -5.40 23.48 21.72
CA TYR A 255 -5.79 24.71 22.42
C TYR A 255 -6.63 25.72 21.61
N SER A 256 -6.92 25.47 20.34
CA SER A 256 -7.86 26.32 19.59
C SER A 256 -9.29 26.15 20.13
N LEU A 257 -10.02 27.27 20.23
CA LEU A 257 -11.46 27.28 20.43
C LEU A 257 -12.19 26.58 19.28
N ARG A 258 -13.43 26.17 19.55
CA ARG A 258 -14.36 25.55 18.61
C ARG A 258 -15.58 26.42 18.40
N GLY A 259 -16.01 26.57 17.15
CA GLY A 259 -17.24 27.29 16.80
C GLY A 259 -18.48 26.44 17.05
N ARG A 260 -18.67 26.04 18.31
CA ARG A 260 -19.86 25.38 18.86
C ARG A 260 -20.67 26.41 19.64
N PHE A 261 -21.85 26.06 20.12
CA PHE A 261 -22.69 27.02 20.86
C PHE A 261 -22.13 27.40 22.23
N THR A 262 -21.29 26.54 22.81
CA THR A 262 -20.47 26.81 23.98
C THR A 262 -18.99 26.89 23.58
N PRO A 263 -18.15 27.66 24.29
CA PRO A 263 -16.76 27.94 23.92
C PRO A 263 -15.82 26.80 24.34
N LEU A 264 -16.02 25.64 23.71
CA LEU A 264 -15.21 24.45 23.88
C LEU A 264 -13.86 24.57 23.16
N VAL A 265 -12.88 23.79 23.61
CA VAL A 265 -11.50 23.82 23.12
C VAL A 265 -11.05 22.44 22.67
N ALA A 266 -10.16 22.39 21.67
CA ALA A 266 -9.36 21.20 21.37
C ALA A 266 -8.33 20.96 22.49
N ALA A 267 -8.78 20.35 23.59
CA ALA A 267 -8.06 20.30 24.86
C ALA A 267 -7.24 19.01 25.03
N PRO A 268 -5.92 19.10 25.26
CA PRO A 268 -5.09 17.94 25.59
C PRO A 268 -5.49 17.25 26.89
N ARG A 269 -5.37 15.92 26.91
CA ARG A 269 -5.76 15.05 28.02
C ARG A 269 -4.63 14.09 28.37
N ARG A 270 -4.63 13.60 29.62
CA ARG A 270 -3.85 12.42 30.00
C ARG A 270 -4.65 11.16 29.66
N TRP A 271 -3.95 10.03 29.52
CA TRP A 271 -4.60 8.75 29.24
C TRP A 271 -5.38 8.19 30.44
N ASP A 272 -4.97 8.47 31.67
CA ASP A 272 -5.69 8.06 32.88
C ASP A 272 -7.08 8.73 32.98
N GLU A 273 -7.24 9.93 32.43
CA GLU A 273 -8.55 10.58 32.28
C GLU A 273 -9.50 9.77 31.39
N PHE A 274 -8.98 8.89 30.52
CA PHE A 274 -9.78 8.04 29.63
C PHE A 274 -10.09 6.66 30.24
N ASP A 275 -9.64 6.37 31.46
CA ASP A 275 -9.93 5.09 32.15
C ASP A 275 -11.43 4.93 32.48
N ASP A 276 -12.15 6.04 32.64
CA ASP A 276 -13.62 6.08 32.69
C ASP A 276 -14.18 6.91 31.52
N PRO A 277 -14.37 6.32 30.33
CA PRO A 277 -14.84 7.04 29.14
C PRO A 277 -16.19 7.75 29.33
N ALA A 278 -17.03 7.27 30.24
CA ALA A 278 -18.35 7.84 30.49
C ALA A 278 -18.30 9.14 31.30
N ALA A 279 -17.22 9.37 32.05
CA ALA A 279 -17.00 10.58 32.83
C ALA A 279 -16.30 11.71 32.04
N VAL A 280 -15.83 11.43 30.82
CA VAL A 280 -15.08 12.40 30.02
C VAL A 280 -16.03 13.32 29.25
N GLU A 281 -15.85 14.62 29.45
CA GLU A 281 -16.54 15.67 28.69
C GLU A 281 -15.56 16.48 27.83
N GLN A 282 -16.12 17.22 26.86
CA GLN A 282 -15.39 18.26 26.13
C GLN A 282 -15.15 19.45 27.06
N VAL A 283 -13.97 20.06 26.98
CA VAL A 283 -13.52 21.06 27.96
C VAL A 283 -13.78 22.49 27.47
N ARG A 284 -14.28 23.36 28.35
CA ARG A 284 -14.43 24.80 28.04
C ARG A 284 -13.12 25.55 28.21
N PHE A 285 -13.02 26.72 27.59
CA PHE A 285 -11.78 27.49 27.62
C PHE A 285 -11.36 27.96 29.02
N GLU A 286 -12.31 28.21 29.93
CA GLU A 286 -12.00 28.57 31.32
C GLU A 286 -11.29 27.42 32.04
N GLU A 287 -11.85 26.21 31.91
CA GLU A 287 -11.29 24.99 32.50
C GLU A 287 -9.94 24.59 31.87
N VAL A 288 -9.72 24.91 30.58
CA VAL A 288 -8.42 24.70 29.94
C VAL A 288 -7.36 25.58 30.58
N LEU A 289 -7.68 26.83 30.93
CA LEU A 289 -6.73 27.72 31.60
C LEU A 289 -6.37 27.17 32.99
N ASP A 290 -7.37 26.76 33.77
CA ASP A 290 -7.14 26.16 35.10
C ASP A 290 -6.27 24.91 35.01
N ARG A 291 -6.53 24.04 34.03
CA ARG A 291 -5.75 22.82 33.79
C ARG A 291 -4.31 23.13 33.41
N VAL A 292 -4.08 24.08 32.52
CA VAL A 292 -2.71 24.45 32.12
C VAL A 292 -1.94 25.09 33.28
N ASP A 293 -2.60 25.91 34.09
CA ASP A 293 -2.01 26.48 35.30
C ASP A 293 -1.64 25.38 36.32
N GLU A 294 -2.38 24.27 36.37
CA GLU A 294 -2.13 23.14 37.28
C GLU A 294 -1.07 22.16 36.77
N VAL A 295 -1.18 21.69 35.52
CA VAL A 295 -0.39 20.56 35.00
C VAL A 295 0.52 20.91 33.82
N GLY A 296 0.51 22.16 33.34
CA GLY A 296 1.31 22.60 32.20
C GLY A 296 0.81 22.08 30.85
N ASP A 297 1.69 22.06 29.85
CA ASP A 297 1.38 21.56 28.50
C ASP A 297 1.52 20.04 28.41
N LEU A 298 0.40 19.33 28.41
CA LEU A 298 0.40 17.87 28.27
C LEU A 298 0.94 17.39 26.90
N LEU A 299 1.04 18.28 25.91
CA LEU A 299 1.63 17.97 24.60
C LEU A 299 3.06 18.50 24.45
N GLU A 300 3.70 19.03 25.50
CA GLU A 300 5.09 19.48 25.42
C GLU A 300 6.04 18.41 24.86
N PRO A 301 5.99 17.14 25.31
CA PRO A 301 6.82 16.07 24.75
C PRO A 301 6.61 15.83 23.25
N LEU A 302 5.37 15.94 22.74
CA LEU A 302 5.07 15.85 21.30
C LEU A 302 5.82 16.92 20.50
N ALA A 303 5.96 18.13 21.05
CA ALA A 303 6.69 19.21 20.38
C ALA A 303 8.22 19.07 20.50
N GLU A 304 8.71 18.46 21.59
CA GLU A 304 10.14 18.25 21.87
C GLU A 304 10.74 17.04 21.14
N ALA A 305 9.94 15.99 20.89
CA ALA A 305 10.37 14.81 20.12
C ALA A 305 10.88 15.16 18.70
N VAL A 306 10.49 16.33 18.19
CA VAL A 306 10.88 16.89 16.89
C VAL A 306 12.16 17.75 16.99
N GLY A 307 12.61 18.09 18.21
CA GLY A 307 13.56 19.15 18.52
C GLY A 307 14.96 18.68 18.92
N GLY A 308 15.71 18.05 18.02
CA GLY A 308 17.17 18.05 18.10
C GLY A 308 17.72 19.46 17.82
N THR A 309 18.05 20.21 18.88
CA THR A 309 18.70 21.55 18.90
C THR A 309 17.86 22.74 18.41
N ALA A 310 17.22 23.45 19.35
CA ALA A 310 16.88 24.86 19.19
C ALA A 310 17.17 25.60 20.51
N SER A 311 18.41 26.07 20.66
CA SER A 311 18.72 27.14 21.61
C SER A 311 18.12 28.46 21.13
N ALA A 312 17.56 29.22 22.07
CA ALA A 312 16.83 30.47 21.89
C ALA A 312 17.54 31.52 21.00
N PRO A 313 16.78 32.42 20.34
CA PRO A 313 17.35 33.48 19.53
C PRO A 313 17.78 34.67 20.40
N GLU A 314 19.07 34.99 20.40
CA GLU A 314 19.54 36.32 20.79
C GLU A 314 19.79 37.19 19.56
N SER A 315 19.34 38.42 19.70
CA SER A 315 19.38 39.58 18.82
C SER A 315 20.59 39.72 17.89
N ARG A 316 20.34 40.17 16.66
CA ARG A 316 21.06 41.32 16.09
C ARG A 316 20.30 41.94 14.92
N ALA A 317 20.13 43.25 15.04
CA ALA A 317 19.50 44.15 14.10
C ALA A 317 20.44 44.56 12.94
N ASP A 318 19.80 45.02 11.87
CA ASP A 318 20.23 45.98 10.85
C ASP A 318 21.46 45.69 9.97
N SER A 319 21.22 45.60 8.65
CA SER A 319 21.51 46.73 7.75
C SER A 319 20.99 46.49 6.34
N GLU A 320 20.29 47.49 5.81
CA GLU A 320 19.87 47.66 4.42
C GLU A 320 21.06 47.75 3.46
N SER A 321 20.90 47.28 2.22
CA SER A 321 21.45 47.95 1.04
C SER A 321 20.68 47.58 -0.22
N GLU A 322 20.08 48.59 -0.86
CA GLU A 322 19.56 48.58 -2.22
C GLU A 322 20.66 48.27 -3.25
N ALA A 323 20.32 47.50 -4.30
CA ALA A 323 20.59 47.83 -5.70
C ALA A 323 20.18 46.67 -6.63
N ASP A 324 19.40 47.01 -7.65
CA ASP A 324 19.23 46.30 -8.94
C ASP A 324 19.30 47.44 -9.99
N PRO A 325 19.89 47.31 -11.20
CA PRO A 325 19.42 46.32 -12.19
C PRO A 325 20.47 45.74 -13.20
N LYS A 326 20.15 44.54 -13.70
CA LYS A 326 20.38 43.97 -15.05
C LYS A 326 21.80 43.91 -15.66
N SER A 327 22.24 42.68 -15.95
CA SER A 327 22.86 42.33 -17.24
C SER A 327 22.63 40.86 -17.59
N ASP A 328 21.85 40.61 -18.63
CA ASP A 328 21.79 39.35 -19.38
C ASP A 328 23.08 39.22 -20.21
N ASP A 329 23.98 38.32 -19.81
CA ASP A 329 24.77 37.37 -20.65
C ASP A 329 25.95 36.84 -19.82
N ALA A 330 25.77 35.65 -19.25
CA ALA A 330 26.86 34.81 -18.74
C ALA A 330 26.47 33.33 -18.93
N PRO A 331 27.40 32.46 -19.37
CA PRO A 331 27.09 31.05 -19.59
C PRO A 331 26.69 30.41 -18.25
N LYS A 332 25.64 29.57 -18.27
CA LYS A 332 25.17 28.78 -17.12
C LYS A 332 26.38 28.18 -16.37
N ALA A 333 26.65 28.64 -15.15
CA ALA A 333 27.54 27.91 -14.25
C ALA A 333 26.92 26.53 -14.02
N GLU A 334 27.66 25.48 -14.38
CA GLU A 334 27.28 24.09 -14.10
C GLU A 334 27.07 23.93 -12.59
N ARG A 335 25.97 23.25 -12.21
CA ARG A 335 25.67 22.96 -10.81
C ARG A 335 26.80 22.10 -10.24
N ASP A 336 27.35 22.50 -9.10
CA ASP A 336 28.40 21.75 -8.40
C ASP A 336 27.79 20.49 -7.77
N ARG A 337 27.96 19.34 -8.45
CA ARG A 337 27.36 18.04 -8.05
C ARG A 337 27.92 17.52 -6.72
N LEU A 338 29.07 18.02 -6.26
CA LEU A 338 29.74 17.61 -5.01
C LEU A 338 29.36 18.47 -3.79
N GLU A 339 28.42 19.43 -3.93
CA GLU A 339 27.95 20.26 -2.82
C GLU A 339 27.39 19.41 -1.65
N VAL A 340 26.52 18.44 -1.94
CA VAL A 340 25.93 17.57 -0.92
C VAL A 340 27.00 16.70 -0.24
N TYR A 341 27.91 16.11 -1.00
CA TYR A 341 29.01 15.30 -0.46
C TYR A 341 29.90 16.09 0.50
N ARG A 342 30.35 17.28 0.10
CA ARG A 342 31.20 18.14 0.95
C ARG A 342 30.47 18.61 2.21
N SER A 343 29.17 18.91 2.12
CA SER A 343 28.39 19.35 3.28
C SER A 343 28.26 18.28 4.37
N LYS A 344 28.42 17.01 4.02
CA LYS A 344 28.31 15.87 4.94
C LYS A 344 29.64 15.44 5.55
N ARG A 345 30.77 16.09 5.21
CA ARG A 345 32.12 15.70 5.69
C ARG A 345 32.84 16.86 6.35
N ASP A 346 33.51 16.56 7.47
CA ASP A 346 34.51 17.45 8.06
C ASP A 346 35.91 16.96 7.65
N PRO A 347 36.65 17.69 6.79
CA PRO A 347 37.98 17.30 6.32
C PRO A 347 39.02 17.08 7.42
N LYS A 348 38.76 17.54 8.65
CA LYS A 348 39.64 17.33 9.80
C LYS A 348 39.36 16.02 10.55
N ARG A 349 38.24 15.36 10.26
CA ARG A 349 37.73 14.21 11.02
C ARG A 349 37.51 12.97 10.18
N THR A 350 37.17 13.11 8.90
CA THR A 350 37.08 11.97 7.99
C THR A 350 38.43 11.65 7.36
N SER A 351 38.67 10.36 7.11
CA SER A 351 39.77 9.86 6.29
C SER A 351 39.46 9.90 4.78
N GLU A 352 38.22 10.25 4.41
CA GLU A 352 37.75 10.32 3.02
C GLU A 352 38.31 11.54 2.27
N PRO A 353 38.52 11.45 0.93
CA PRO A 353 38.97 12.59 0.12
C PRO A 353 37.86 13.65 -0.02
N VAL A 354 38.19 14.92 0.23
CA VAL A 354 37.27 16.06 0.13
C VAL A 354 37.87 17.18 -0.75
N PRO A 355 37.89 17.02 -2.09
CA PRO A 355 38.47 18.01 -2.98
C PRO A 355 37.64 19.30 -3.03
N GLY A 356 38.31 20.42 -3.27
CA GLY A 356 37.66 21.74 -3.35
C GLY A 356 36.85 21.97 -4.63
N LYS A 357 37.03 21.15 -5.67
CA LYS A 357 36.37 21.24 -6.97
C LYS A 357 36.06 19.85 -7.54
N GLN A 358 35.07 19.77 -8.41
CA GLN A 358 34.77 18.59 -9.22
C GLN A 358 35.94 18.27 -10.18
N GLY A 359 36.19 16.99 -10.40
CA GLY A 359 37.22 16.54 -11.35
C GLY A 359 36.75 16.67 -12.80
N THR A 360 37.68 16.61 -13.74
CA THR A 360 37.37 16.45 -15.17
C THR A 360 37.37 14.97 -15.53
N SER A 361 36.31 14.47 -16.19
CA SER A 361 36.28 13.08 -16.68
C SER A 361 37.50 12.77 -17.55
N GLY A 362 38.04 11.56 -17.40
CA GLY A 362 39.12 11.07 -18.26
C GLY A 362 38.63 10.64 -19.64
N ASP A 363 39.55 10.25 -20.53
CA ASP A 363 39.22 9.67 -21.86
C ASP A 363 38.52 8.30 -21.74
N GLU A 364 38.69 7.61 -20.59
CA GLU A 364 38.05 6.33 -20.27
C GLU A 364 37.34 6.44 -18.92
N LEU A 365 36.03 6.17 -18.89
CA LEU A 365 35.19 6.28 -17.70
C LEU A 365 35.42 5.07 -16.77
N THR A 366 35.36 5.30 -15.46
CA THR A 366 35.63 4.27 -14.44
C THR A 366 34.40 3.90 -13.59
N PHE A 367 34.46 2.74 -12.93
CA PHE A 367 33.52 2.36 -11.89
C PHE A 367 34.26 1.79 -10.68
N VAL A 368 33.63 1.88 -9.51
CA VAL A 368 34.07 1.19 -8.30
C VAL A 368 32.86 0.60 -7.57
N ILE A 369 33.05 -0.56 -6.97
CA ILE A 369 32.12 -1.20 -6.05
C ILE A 369 32.86 -1.41 -4.75
N GLN A 370 32.39 -0.78 -3.67
CA GLN A 370 33.01 -0.85 -2.35
C GLN A 370 32.12 -1.64 -1.40
N GLU A 371 32.67 -2.60 -0.68
CA GLU A 371 32.01 -3.26 0.44
C GLU A 371 32.12 -2.36 1.67
N HIS A 372 30.97 -2.02 2.28
CA HIS A 372 30.88 -1.04 3.35
C HIS A 372 30.23 -1.64 4.60
N HIS A 373 31.05 -1.87 5.62
CA HIS A 373 30.68 -2.39 6.94
C HIS A 373 30.27 -1.25 7.88
N ALA A 374 29.16 -0.58 7.55
CA ALA A 374 28.56 0.44 8.39
C ALA A 374 27.70 -0.20 9.52
N ARG A 375 26.60 0.44 9.96
CA ARG A 375 25.63 -0.20 10.88
C ARG A 375 25.06 -1.52 10.34
N SER A 376 25.00 -1.63 9.02
CA SER A 376 24.63 -2.83 8.26
C SER A 376 25.52 -2.95 7.04
N LEU A 377 25.91 -4.18 6.69
CA LEU A 377 26.69 -4.46 5.49
C LEU A 377 25.90 -4.09 4.23
N HIS A 378 26.55 -3.37 3.31
CA HIS A 378 26.06 -3.08 1.98
C HIS A 378 27.22 -2.83 1.01
N TRP A 379 26.94 -2.79 -0.29
CA TRP A 379 27.92 -2.46 -1.32
C TRP A 379 27.58 -1.14 -1.98
N ASP A 380 28.51 -0.19 -1.96
CA ASP A 380 28.39 1.07 -2.67
C ASP A 380 28.82 0.86 -4.12
N PHE A 381 27.85 0.87 -5.03
CA PHE A 381 28.03 0.75 -6.48
C PHE A 381 28.11 2.14 -7.11
N ARG A 382 29.23 2.46 -7.76
CA ARG A 382 29.51 3.83 -8.22
C ARG A 382 30.01 3.84 -9.65
N LEU A 383 29.39 4.68 -10.48
CA LEU A 383 29.73 4.84 -11.90
C LEU A 383 30.20 6.27 -12.16
N GLU A 384 31.31 6.43 -12.88
CA GLU A 384 31.76 7.73 -13.34
C GLU A 384 30.81 8.30 -14.40
N HIS A 385 30.27 9.49 -14.14
CA HIS A 385 29.48 10.24 -15.09
C HIS A 385 29.61 11.75 -14.83
N ASP A 386 29.84 12.53 -15.88
CA ASP A 386 30.04 13.99 -15.80
C ASP A 386 31.05 14.45 -14.72
N GLY A 387 32.18 13.77 -14.55
CA GLY A 387 33.26 14.20 -13.64
C GLY A 387 33.01 13.92 -12.16
N VAL A 388 32.00 13.13 -11.83
CA VAL A 388 31.72 12.61 -10.47
C VAL A 388 31.40 11.11 -10.51
N LEU A 389 31.45 10.46 -9.35
CA LEU A 389 30.96 9.10 -9.14
C LEU A 389 29.50 9.13 -8.70
N VAL A 390 28.59 8.87 -9.63
CA VAL A 390 27.16 8.71 -9.32
C VAL A 390 26.98 7.37 -8.61
N SER A 391 26.33 7.40 -7.44
CA SER A 391 26.48 6.35 -6.43
C SER A 391 25.16 5.77 -5.95
N TRP A 392 25.14 4.46 -5.72
CA TRP A 392 24.02 3.71 -5.15
C TRP A 392 24.50 2.76 -4.05
N ALA A 393 23.76 2.67 -2.96
CA ALA A 393 23.96 1.67 -1.91
C ALA A 393 23.11 0.42 -2.19
N LEU A 394 23.74 -0.74 -2.26
CA LEU A 394 23.13 -2.04 -2.58
C LEU A 394 23.19 -2.94 -1.34
N PRO A 395 22.11 -3.11 -0.56
CA PRO A 395 22.12 -3.92 0.66
C PRO A 395 22.45 -5.40 0.45
N LYS A 396 22.26 -5.92 -0.77
CA LYS A 396 22.52 -7.31 -1.16
C LYS A 396 23.65 -7.44 -2.18
N GLY A 397 24.42 -6.38 -2.40
CA GLY A 397 25.46 -6.33 -3.42
C GLY A 397 24.91 -6.27 -4.86
N PRO A 398 25.79 -6.15 -5.86
CA PRO A 398 25.41 -6.32 -7.26
C PRO A 398 24.80 -7.71 -7.50
N PRO A 399 23.70 -7.83 -8.27
CA PRO A 399 23.11 -9.13 -8.55
C PRO A 399 24.07 -9.98 -9.38
N THR A 400 24.29 -11.22 -8.96
CA THR A 400 25.09 -12.21 -9.70
C THR A 400 24.22 -13.21 -10.48
N ASP A 401 22.90 -13.09 -10.36
CA ASP A 401 21.88 -13.95 -10.97
C ASP A 401 20.90 -13.07 -11.76
N PRO A 402 20.82 -13.21 -13.10
CA PRO A 402 19.92 -12.41 -13.94
C PRO A 402 18.43 -12.56 -13.59
N GLY A 403 18.04 -13.62 -12.87
CA GLY A 403 16.65 -13.81 -12.42
C GLY A 403 16.22 -12.93 -11.24
N LYS A 404 17.13 -12.15 -10.65
CA LYS A 404 16.90 -11.40 -9.41
C LYS A 404 17.33 -9.95 -9.56
N ASN A 405 16.46 -9.04 -9.16
CA ASN A 405 16.78 -7.62 -9.08
C ASN A 405 17.16 -7.28 -7.63
N HIS A 406 18.23 -6.51 -7.46
CA HIS A 406 18.63 -6.03 -6.16
C HIS A 406 18.25 -4.55 -6.03
N LEU A 407 17.90 -4.13 -4.81
CA LEU A 407 17.63 -2.74 -4.50
C LEU A 407 18.94 -1.94 -4.61
N ALA A 408 18.89 -0.82 -5.31
CA ALA A 408 19.96 0.15 -5.42
C ALA A 408 19.43 1.51 -4.96
N VAL A 409 19.83 1.96 -3.77
CA VAL A 409 19.36 3.24 -3.23
C VAL A 409 20.35 4.32 -3.63
N GLN A 410 19.91 5.29 -4.43
CA GLN A 410 20.79 6.36 -4.91
C GLN A 410 21.22 7.26 -3.75
N THR A 411 22.54 7.44 -3.59
CA THR A 411 23.17 8.31 -2.60
C THR A 411 23.67 9.60 -3.25
N GLU A 412 24.29 10.49 -2.47
CA GLU A 412 25.00 11.65 -3.04
C GLU A 412 26.11 11.23 -4.02
N ASP A 413 26.43 12.10 -4.98
CA ASP A 413 27.55 11.92 -5.89
C ASP A 413 28.88 12.08 -5.14
N HIS A 414 29.90 11.29 -5.50
CA HIS A 414 31.20 11.27 -4.83
C HIS A 414 32.31 11.82 -5.74
N PRO A 415 33.41 12.37 -5.20
CA PRO A 415 34.54 12.81 -6.03
C PRO A 415 35.25 11.61 -6.67
N LEU A 416 35.83 11.78 -7.87
CA LEU A 416 36.53 10.70 -8.58
C LEU A 416 37.66 10.09 -7.75
N GLU A 417 38.36 10.90 -6.95
CA GLU A 417 39.41 10.47 -6.02
C GLU A 417 38.92 9.42 -5.02
N TYR A 418 37.62 9.46 -4.66
CA TYR A 418 36.98 8.50 -3.76
C TYR A 418 36.98 7.08 -4.34
N GLY A 419 37.07 6.93 -5.67
CA GLY A 419 37.08 5.63 -6.34
C GLY A 419 38.27 4.74 -5.96
N SER A 420 39.30 5.33 -5.36
CA SER A 420 40.50 4.62 -4.89
C SER A 420 40.59 4.50 -3.35
N PHE A 421 39.57 4.95 -2.63
CA PHE A 421 39.59 4.98 -1.16
C PHE A 421 39.27 3.60 -0.56
N GLU A 422 40.11 3.17 0.37
CA GLU A 422 39.90 2.05 1.28
C GLU A 422 40.33 2.46 2.69
N GLY A 423 39.58 2.06 3.71
CA GLY A 423 39.90 2.33 5.11
C GLY A 423 38.68 2.48 6.03
N THR A 424 38.96 2.78 7.30
CA THR A 424 37.93 2.92 8.34
C THR A 424 37.48 4.37 8.50
N ILE A 425 36.19 4.64 8.31
CA ILE A 425 35.57 5.93 8.59
C ILE A 425 35.24 6.01 10.10
N PRO A 426 35.76 7.00 10.85
CA PRO A 426 35.62 7.03 12.31
C PRO A 426 34.17 7.05 12.81
N LYS A 427 33.94 6.39 13.96
CA LYS A 427 32.62 6.38 14.63
C LYS A 427 32.12 7.81 14.90
N GLY A 428 30.89 8.09 14.48
CA GLY A 428 30.25 9.40 14.63
C GLY A 428 30.34 10.29 13.39
N GLU A 429 31.13 9.91 12.38
CA GLU A 429 31.08 10.51 11.04
C GLU A 429 29.98 9.88 10.18
N TYR A 430 29.52 10.62 9.17
CA TYR A 430 28.54 10.11 8.21
C TYR A 430 29.17 8.99 7.39
N GLY A 431 28.55 7.81 7.36
CA GLY A 431 29.11 6.62 6.73
C GLY A 431 30.17 5.91 7.60
N ALA A 432 30.15 6.08 8.93
CA ALA A 432 31.07 5.37 9.81
C ALA A 432 31.01 3.84 9.61
N GLY A 433 32.16 3.23 9.36
CA GLY A 433 32.30 1.82 8.99
C GLY A 433 33.64 1.55 8.29
N ASP A 434 33.94 0.28 8.05
CA ASP A 434 35.08 -0.12 7.23
C ASP A 434 34.67 -0.17 5.75
N VAL A 435 35.50 0.40 4.87
CA VAL A 435 35.28 0.45 3.42
C VAL A 435 36.44 -0.26 2.70
N GLU A 436 36.11 -1.28 1.91
CA GLU A 436 37.07 -2.04 1.10
C GLU A 436 36.59 -2.09 -0.36
N ILE A 437 37.49 -2.08 -1.35
CA ILE A 437 37.12 -2.17 -2.76
C ILE A 437 36.84 -3.63 -3.11
N TRP A 438 35.59 -3.91 -3.44
CA TRP A 438 35.11 -5.23 -3.83
C TRP A 438 35.34 -5.51 -5.32
N ASP A 439 35.20 -4.50 -6.19
CA ASP A 439 35.62 -4.53 -7.59
C ASP A 439 35.81 -3.12 -8.15
N ALA A 440 36.64 -2.94 -9.18
CA ALA A 440 36.86 -1.67 -9.84
C ALA A 440 37.37 -1.86 -11.27
N GLY A 441 36.98 -1.01 -12.20
CA GLY A 441 37.40 -1.13 -13.59
C GLY A 441 36.85 -0.02 -14.47
N THR A 442 36.66 -0.32 -15.76
CA THR A 442 36.19 0.66 -16.75
C THR A 442 34.73 0.40 -17.13
N ILE A 443 34.04 1.45 -17.55
CA ILE A 443 32.62 1.42 -17.88
C ILE A 443 32.39 1.84 -19.34
N GLU A 444 31.62 1.04 -20.07
CA GLU A 444 30.99 1.43 -21.32
C GLU A 444 29.51 1.75 -21.05
N VAL A 445 29.16 3.04 -21.14
CA VAL A 445 27.77 3.50 -20.95
C VAL A 445 26.99 3.31 -22.25
N GLU A 446 26.06 2.35 -22.26
CA GLU A 446 25.16 2.15 -23.40
C GLU A 446 23.97 3.12 -23.38
N LYS A 447 23.48 3.44 -22.19
CA LYS A 447 22.34 4.33 -22.00
C LYS A 447 22.43 5.03 -20.67
N TRP A 448 22.31 6.36 -20.66
CA TRP A 448 22.20 7.14 -19.44
C TRP A 448 21.01 8.10 -19.56
N GLN A 449 19.89 7.74 -18.94
CA GLN A 449 18.73 8.60 -18.75
C GLN A 449 18.68 8.99 -17.28
N GLU A 450 19.17 10.20 -16.98
CA GLU A 450 19.22 10.74 -15.64
C GLU A 450 17.87 10.58 -14.94
N GLY A 451 17.89 9.95 -13.76
CA GLY A 451 16.67 9.74 -12.98
C GLY A 451 15.73 8.64 -13.45
N LYS A 452 16.03 7.95 -14.54
CA LYS A 452 15.10 7.00 -15.15
C LYS A 452 15.71 5.63 -15.36
N GLU A 453 16.78 5.55 -16.14
CA GLU A 453 17.38 4.28 -16.53
C GLU A 453 18.82 4.47 -16.97
N ILE A 454 19.71 3.63 -16.45
CA ILE A 454 21.12 3.57 -16.78
C ILE A 454 21.43 2.14 -17.19
N ILE A 455 22.02 1.94 -18.37
CA ILE A 455 22.52 0.66 -18.83
C ILE A 455 24.00 0.83 -19.13
N ALA A 456 24.81 0.02 -18.46
CA ALA A 456 26.26 0.09 -18.55
C ALA A 456 26.87 -1.31 -18.55
N VAL A 457 27.90 -1.49 -19.38
CA VAL A 457 28.77 -2.67 -19.35
C VAL A 457 29.98 -2.32 -18.48
N LEU A 458 30.19 -3.11 -17.42
CA LEU A 458 31.30 -2.95 -16.50
C LEU A 458 32.38 -3.98 -16.80
N HIS A 459 33.59 -3.49 -17.06
CA HIS A 459 34.79 -4.30 -17.26
C HIS A 459 35.54 -4.39 -15.92
N GLY A 460 35.07 -5.25 -15.02
CA GLY A 460 35.68 -5.49 -13.71
C GLY A 460 36.96 -6.33 -13.78
N ARG A 461 37.65 -6.45 -12.64
CA ARG A 461 38.87 -7.27 -12.54
C ARG A 461 38.51 -8.76 -12.66
N GLU A 462 39.41 -9.58 -13.19
CA GLU A 462 39.17 -11.03 -13.28
C GLU A 462 39.06 -11.68 -11.90
N ASP A 463 39.81 -11.18 -10.92
CA ASP A 463 39.79 -11.58 -9.51
C ASP A 463 38.87 -10.71 -8.63
N GLY A 464 38.19 -9.73 -9.22
CA GLY A 464 37.22 -8.85 -8.56
C GLY A 464 35.84 -9.49 -8.38
N GLY A 465 35.00 -8.89 -7.56
CA GLY A 465 33.70 -9.44 -7.18
C GLY A 465 32.72 -9.73 -8.33
N LEU A 466 32.83 -9.03 -9.47
CA LEU A 466 32.02 -9.32 -10.66
C LEU A 466 32.52 -10.52 -11.46
N GLY A 467 33.80 -10.88 -11.33
CA GLY A 467 34.44 -11.98 -12.07
C GLY A 467 34.49 -11.72 -13.58
N GLY A 468 34.94 -10.52 -13.98
CA GLY A 468 35.07 -10.09 -15.38
C GLY A 468 33.94 -9.17 -15.86
N VAL A 469 33.64 -9.21 -17.17
CA VAL A 469 32.70 -8.29 -17.81
C VAL A 469 31.26 -8.63 -17.46
N ARG A 470 30.48 -7.63 -17.01
CA ARG A 470 29.06 -7.78 -16.66
C ARG A 470 28.25 -6.58 -17.13
N ARG A 471 27.07 -6.83 -17.68
CA ARG A 471 26.16 -5.79 -18.15
C ARG A 471 25.04 -5.56 -17.14
N PHE A 472 24.89 -4.33 -16.65
CA PHE A 472 23.89 -3.98 -15.65
C PHE A 472 22.90 -2.93 -16.18
N ALA A 473 21.63 -3.10 -15.82
CA ALA A 473 20.61 -2.08 -15.95
C ALA A 473 20.18 -1.60 -14.56
N LEU A 474 20.35 -0.31 -14.28
CA LEU A 474 19.73 0.38 -13.17
C LEU A 474 18.50 1.10 -13.70
N PHE A 475 17.34 0.88 -13.09
CA PHE A 475 16.13 1.60 -13.46
C PHE A 475 15.40 2.09 -12.22
N ASN A 476 14.90 3.32 -12.32
CA ASN A 476 14.19 3.99 -11.26
C ASN A 476 12.78 3.41 -11.15
N THR A 477 12.33 3.11 -9.93
CA THR A 477 11.00 2.51 -9.71
C THR A 477 9.90 3.54 -9.43
N GLY A 478 10.20 4.83 -9.52
CA GLY A 478 9.24 5.92 -9.35
C GLY A 478 8.43 6.27 -10.60
N ASP A 479 7.30 6.95 -10.41
CA ASP A 479 6.42 7.41 -11.49
C ASP A 479 7.11 8.45 -12.40
N HIS A 480 7.07 8.25 -13.72
CA HIS A 480 7.65 9.17 -14.69
C HIS A 480 6.65 10.20 -15.23
N GLY A 481 6.98 11.49 -15.10
CA GLY A 481 6.29 12.61 -15.74
C GLY A 481 7.22 13.81 -15.96
N PRO A 482 6.93 14.71 -16.91
CA PRO A 482 7.86 15.75 -17.37
C PRO A 482 8.20 16.86 -16.35
N ASN A 483 7.76 16.73 -15.09
CA ASN A 483 7.99 17.67 -13.99
C ASN A 483 8.12 16.97 -12.61
N LYS A 484 8.50 15.69 -12.55
CA LYS A 484 8.77 14.97 -11.29
C LYS A 484 10.26 14.67 -11.18
N GLU A 485 10.86 14.93 -10.02
CA GLU A 485 12.23 14.48 -9.75
C GLU A 485 12.25 12.96 -9.54
N PRO A 486 13.31 12.29 -10.00
CA PRO A 486 13.42 10.84 -9.92
C PRO A 486 13.55 10.35 -8.47
N GLU A 487 12.76 9.35 -8.09
CA GLU A 487 12.77 8.77 -6.74
C GLU A 487 14.14 8.13 -6.43
N LYS A 488 14.62 8.16 -5.18
CA LYS A 488 15.94 7.60 -4.83
C LYS A 488 16.03 6.07 -4.91
N ASN A 489 14.90 5.38 -5.10
CA ASN A 489 14.86 3.93 -5.16
C ASN A 489 15.01 3.45 -6.61
N TRP A 490 16.16 2.85 -6.87
CA TRP A 490 16.45 2.17 -8.12
C TRP A 490 16.49 0.67 -7.88
N MET A 491 16.29 -0.09 -8.95
CA MET A 491 16.61 -1.50 -8.98
C MET A 491 17.76 -1.71 -9.94
N ILE A 492 18.75 -2.47 -9.52
CA ILE A 492 19.83 -2.95 -10.38
C ILE A 492 19.51 -4.39 -10.81
N HIS A 493 19.71 -4.66 -12.09
CA HIS A 493 19.50 -5.96 -12.72
C HIS A 493 20.74 -6.33 -13.53
N LEU A 494 21.24 -7.54 -13.32
CA LEU A 494 22.28 -8.13 -14.15
C LEU A 494 21.62 -8.61 -15.45
N MET A 495 21.99 -8.00 -16.57
CA MET A 495 21.49 -8.38 -17.88
C MET A 495 22.25 -9.60 -18.38
N GLU A 496 21.55 -10.55 -19.00
CA GLU A 496 22.20 -11.63 -19.73
C GLU A 496 22.93 -11.06 -20.96
N ASP A 497 24.19 -11.46 -21.13
CA ASP A 497 24.95 -11.13 -22.33
C ASP A 497 24.30 -11.86 -23.53
N GLU A 498 23.55 -11.14 -24.37
CA GLU A 498 23.31 -11.65 -25.71
C GLU A 498 24.63 -11.63 -26.49
N PRO A 499 25.05 -12.76 -27.10
CA PRO A 499 26.31 -12.81 -27.82
C PRO A 499 26.15 -12.05 -29.15
N LYS A 500 26.79 -10.88 -29.28
CA LYS A 500 26.91 -10.23 -30.58
C LYS A 500 28.23 -10.57 -31.27
N LYS A 501 28.02 -11.30 -32.37
CA LYS A 501 28.63 -11.15 -33.71
C LYS A 501 29.90 -11.92 -34.04
N GLN A 502 29.70 -12.77 -35.07
CA GLN A 502 30.43 -12.77 -36.34
C GLN A 502 31.95 -12.62 -36.26
N SER A 503 32.63 -13.77 -36.34
CA SER A 503 33.90 -13.82 -37.04
C SER A 503 33.68 -13.86 -38.56
N ALA A 504 34.53 -13.10 -39.24
CA ALA A 504 34.94 -13.20 -40.64
C ALA A 504 34.10 -12.44 -41.69
N ALA A 505 34.66 -11.29 -42.06
CA ALA A 505 34.52 -10.70 -43.39
C ALA A 505 35.11 -11.62 -44.47
N ALA A 506 34.43 -11.71 -45.62
CA ALA A 506 35.01 -11.53 -46.96
C ALA A 506 33.90 -11.66 -48.03
N ASP A 507 33.93 -10.73 -49.00
CA ASP A 507 33.40 -10.74 -50.38
C ASP A 507 32.40 -11.85 -50.79
N ASP A 508 31.28 -11.57 -51.47
CA ASP A 508 31.24 -10.95 -52.79
C ASP A 508 29.76 -10.68 -53.13
N SER A 509 29.61 -9.65 -53.94
CA SER A 509 28.42 -9.24 -54.65
C SER A 509 27.77 -10.35 -55.49
N SER A 510 26.43 -10.37 -55.53
CA SER A 510 25.62 -10.20 -56.75
C SER A 510 24.29 -10.97 -56.79
N LYS A 511 23.25 -10.19 -57.10
CA LYS A 511 22.09 -10.47 -57.98
C LYS A 511 21.05 -11.54 -57.59
N LYS A 512 19.85 -11.00 -57.28
CA LYS A 512 18.53 -11.26 -57.90
C LYS A 512 18.17 -12.72 -58.25
N GLY A 513 17.12 -13.21 -57.61
CA GLY A 513 16.28 -14.27 -58.18
C GLY A 513 15.20 -14.81 -57.23
N THR A 514 14.05 -14.15 -57.16
CA THR A 514 12.75 -14.84 -56.95
C THR A 514 12.14 -15.06 -58.36
N PRO A 515 11.11 -15.90 -58.57
CA PRO A 515 10.63 -17.08 -57.83
C PRO A 515 10.52 -18.31 -58.76
N THR A 516 10.19 -19.49 -58.24
CA THR A 516 9.06 -20.33 -58.72
C THR A 516 9.00 -21.65 -57.93
N GLY A 517 7.76 -22.08 -57.68
CA GLY A 517 7.45 -23.05 -56.63
C GLY A 517 7.49 -24.50 -57.03
N ARG A 518 7.26 -25.36 -56.03
CA ARG A 518 6.48 -26.59 -56.20
C ARG A 518 6.10 -27.21 -54.85
N THR A 519 4.79 -27.22 -54.63
CA THR A 519 3.98 -28.32 -54.07
C THR A 519 4.26 -28.79 -52.64
N SER A 520 3.41 -28.30 -51.72
CA SER A 520 3.09 -28.93 -50.44
C SER A 520 2.30 -30.23 -50.65
N LYS A 521 2.84 -31.34 -50.14
CA LYS A 521 2.08 -32.58 -49.94
C LYS A 521 1.52 -32.58 -48.52
N LYS A 522 0.19 -32.60 -48.43
CA LYS A 522 -0.61 -32.95 -47.24
C LYS A 522 -0.10 -34.25 -46.62
N ARG A 523 0.11 -34.24 -45.30
CA ARG A 523 0.08 -35.44 -44.46
C ARG A 523 -1.22 -35.40 -43.65
N ALA A 524 -2.04 -36.41 -43.85
CA ALA A 524 -3.32 -36.60 -43.17
C ALA A 524 -3.11 -36.80 -41.66
N ALA A 525 -3.91 -36.12 -40.86
CA ALA A 525 -4.01 -36.32 -39.41
C ALA A 525 -4.59 -37.72 -39.15
N GLN A 526 -3.86 -38.54 -38.40
CA GLN A 526 -4.41 -39.75 -37.81
C GLN A 526 -5.28 -39.35 -36.63
N LYS A 527 -6.52 -39.85 -36.59
CA LYS A 527 -7.49 -39.66 -35.51
C LYS A 527 -6.96 -40.38 -34.27
N GLU A 528 -6.46 -39.62 -33.29
CA GLU A 528 -5.88 -40.13 -32.06
C GLU A 528 -7.01 -40.28 -31.04
N ALA A 529 -7.18 -41.47 -30.46
CA ALA A 529 -8.23 -41.71 -29.46
C ALA A 529 -8.02 -40.79 -28.24
N LEU A 530 -9.12 -40.28 -27.67
CA LEU A 530 -9.05 -39.30 -26.58
C LEU A 530 -8.23 -39.86 -25.39
N PRO A 531 -7.18 -39.16 -24.92
CA PRO A 531 -6.39 -39.63 -23.79
C PRO A 531 -7.22 -39.69 -22.51
N ALA A 532 -7.09 -40.78 -21.74
CA ALA A 532 -7.90 -41.06 -20.56
C ALA A 532 -7.53 -40.19 -19.34
N ASP A 533 -6.24 -39.88 -19.16
CA ASP A 533 -5.73 -39.31 -17.90
C ASP A 533 -5.22 -37.86 -18.06
N LEU A 534 -6.09 -36.94 -18.48
CA LEU A 534 -5.75 -35.52 -18.51
C LEU A 534 -6.00 -34.86 -17.15
N ALA A 535 -5.02 -34.10 -16.66
CA ALA A 535 -5.14 -33.25 -15.48
C ALA A 535 -5.07 -31.77 -15.86
N PRO A 536 -5.79 -30.87 -15.18
CA PRO A 536 -5.73 -29.44 -15.47
C PRO A 536 -4.32 -28.86 -15.34
N MET A 537 -3.96 -27.97 -16.24
CA MET A 537 -2.75 -27.15 -16.17
C MET A 537 -2.86 -26.13 -15.02
N LEU A 538 -1.75 -25.90 -14.31
CA LEU A 538 -1.74 -25.06 -13.12
C LEU A 538 -1.06 -23.71 -13.38
N ALA A 539 -1.70 -22.63 -12.92
CA ALA A 539 -1.12 -21.29 -12.98
C ALA A 539 -0.13 -21.03 -11.85
N SER A 540 0.94 -20.29 -12.14
CA SER A 540 1.83 -19.69 -11.13
C SER A 540 1.26 -18.37 -10.62
N ILE A 541 1.78 -17.86 -9.49
CA ILE A 541 1.45 -16.50 -9.05
C ILE A 541 2.09 -15.51 -10.01
N GLY A 542 1.28 -14.60 -10.56
CA GLY A 542 1.74 -13.57 -11.48
C GLY A 542 2.18 -12.31 -10.77
N ASP A 543 3.14 -11.61 -11.37
CA ASP A 543 3.51 -10.24 -11.02
C ASP A 543 2.90 -9.29 -12.06
N ILE A 544 2.12 -8.30 -11.59
CA ILE A 544 1.44 -7.34 -12.47
C ILE A 544 2.47 -6.52 -13.26
N GLY A 545 3.61 -6.18 -12.65
CA GLY A 545 4.67 -5.41 -13.31
C GLY A 545 5.25 -6.14 -14.52
N SER A 546 5.47 -7.45 -14.40
CA SER A 546 5.96 -8.31 -15.47
C SER A 546 4.94 -8.46 -16.60
N LEU A 547 3.66 -8.60 -16.28
CA LEU A 547 2.59 -8.70 -17.28
C LEU A 547 2.33 -7.37 -18.01
N ARG A 548 2.57 -6.22 -17.38
CA ARG A 548 2.48 -4.89 -18.02
C ARG A 548 3.49 -4.72 -19.16
N ARG A 549 4.73 -5.22 -18.97
CA ARG A 549 5.82 -5.07 -19.95
C ARG A 549 5.58 -5.83 -21.24
N GLU A 550 4.87 -6.96 -21.16
CA GLU A 550 4.58 -7.83 -22.31
C GLU A 550 3.08 -7.85 -22.62
N ALA A 551 2.31 -6.81 -22.32
CA ALA A 551 0.84 -6.87 -22.32
C ALA A 551 0.20 -7.46 -23.62
N GLU A 552 0.80 -7.24 -24.79
CA GLU A 552 0.35 -7.78 -26.08
C GLU A 552 0.57 -9.29 -26.23
N ALA A 553 1.49 -9.88 -25.47
CA ALA A 553 1.77 -11.31 -25.45
C ALA A 553 0.85 -12.08 -24.48
N TRP A 554 -0.03 -11.40 -23.74
CA TRP A 554 -0.90 -12.00 -22.75
C TRP A 554 -2.37 -11.71 -23.04
N ALA A 555 -3.20 -12.73 -22.90
CA ALA A 555 -4.64 -12.59 -22.78
C ALA A 555 -5.02 -12.60 -21.29
N PHE A 556 -5.95 -11.73 -20.91
CA PHE A 556 -6.42 -11.61 -19.54
C PHE A 556 -7.83 -12.17 -19.45
N GLU A 557 -8.06 -13.17 -18.62
CA GLU A 557 -9.39 -13.71 -18.34
C GLU A 557 -9.79 -13.39 -16.89
N MET A 558 -11.08 -13.24 -16.63
CA MET A 558 -11.56 -13.10 -15.27
C MET A 558 -11.30 -14.39 -14.50
N LYS A 559 -10.73 -14.28 -13.30
CA LYS A 559 -10.58 -15.43 -12.42
C LYS A 559 -11.89 -15.67 -11.69
N TRP A 560 -12.55 -16.75 -12.06
CA TRP A 560 -13.74 -17.25 -11.40
C TRP A 560 -13.40 -17.86 -10.03
N ASP A 561 -14.36 -17.78 -9.10
CA ASP A 561 -14.26 -18.32 -7.72
C ASP A 561 -15.17 -19.57 -7.66
N GLY A 562 -14.66 -20.70 -8.14
CA GLY A 562 -15.42 -21.94 -8.33
C GLY A 562 -14.59 -23.21 -8.22
N ILE A 563 -15.11 -24.30 -8.81
CA ILE A 563 -14.46 -25.62 -8.82
C ILE A 563 -13.98 -25.92 -10.24
N ARG A 564 -12.70 -26.23 -10.38
CA ARG A 564 -12.11 -26.63 -11.66
C ARG A 564 -12.73 -27.94 -12.14
N ALA A 565 -13.17 -27.97 -13.41
CA ALA A 565 -13.75 -29.15 -14.04
C ALA A 565 -13.17 -29.37 -15.44
N LEU A 566 -12.70 -30.58 -15.72
CA LEU A 566 -12.53 -31.06 -17.09
C LEU A 566 -13.83 -31.71 -17.53
N ALA A 567 -14.31 -31.32 -18.71
CA ALA A 567 -15.51 -31.88 -19.31
C ALA A 567 -15.14 -32.68 -20.55
N ARG A 568 -15.33 -34.00 -20.51
CA ARG A 568 -15.28 -34.85 -21.69
C ARG A 568 -16.68 -34.97 -22.25
N VAL A 569 -16.85 -34.64 -23.52
CA VAL A 569 -18.15 -34.61 -24.19
C VAL A 569 -18.12 -35.55 -25.37
N GLN A 570 -19.11 -36.44 -25.43
CA GLN A 570 -19.40 -37.29 -26.58
C GLN A 570 -20.82 -36.96 -27.05
N PRO A 571 -20.99 -36.17 -28.12
CA PRO A 571 -22.31 -35.82 -28.61
C PRO A 571 -23.04 -37.05 -29.15
N GLY A 572 -24.37 -37.00 -29.13
CA GLY A 572 -25.18 -38.07 -29.70
C GLY A 572 -25.10 -38.07 -31.23
N ASP A 573 -25.02 -39.24 -31.84
CA ASP A 573 -24.95 -39.42 -33.30
C ASP A 573 -26.30 -39.81 -33.92
N GLY A 574 -27.40 -39.61 -33.18
CA GLY A 574 -28.76 -39.98 -33.56
C GLY A 574 -29.12 -41.45 -33.27
N GLU A 575 -28.13 -42.33 -33.08
CA GLU A 575 -28.32 -43.71 -32.63
C GLU A 575 -28.00 -43.87 -31.13
N HIS A 576 -27.06 -43.07 -30.61
CA HIS A 576 -26.65 -43.06 -29.21
C HIS A 576 -27.05 -41.75 -28.53
N THR A 577 -27.43 -41.83 -27.26
CA THR A 577 -27.59 -40.65 -26.41
C THR A 577 -26.20 -40.09 -26.10
N GLY A 578 -26.02 -38.79 -26.33
CA GLY A 578 -24.76 -38.13 -26.00
C GLY A 578 -24.51 -38.17 -24.49
N SER A 579 -23.24 -38.07 -24.10
CA SER A 579 -22.81 -38.17 -22.70
C SER A 579 -21.75 -37.13 -22.35
N ILE A 580 -21.71 -36.78 -21.07
CA ILE A 580 -20.63 -35.99 -20.48
C ILE A 580 -20.01 -36.72 -19.29
N GLU A 581 -18.73 -36.47 -19.09
CA GLU A 581 -18.00 -36.81 -17.88
C GLU A 581 -17.33 -35.54 -17.35
N LEU A 582 -17.68 -35.15 -16.11
CA LEU A 582 -17.09 -34.01 -15.41
C LEU A 582 -16.13 -34.51 -14.35
N THR A 583 -14.84 -34.19 -14.52
CA THR A 583 -13.80 -34.59 -13.58
C THR A 583 -13.25 -33.37 -12.86
N SER A 584 -13.20 -33.43 -11.53
CA SER A 584 -12.53 -32.40 -10.71
C SER A 584 -11.03 -32.37 -10.97
N ARG A 585 -10.35 -31.36 -10.40
CA ARG A 585 -8.90 -31.22 -10.47
C ARG A 585 -8.10 -32.46 -10.06
N ASN A 586 -8.60 -33.25 -9.10
CA ASN A 586 -7.90 -34.44 -8.57
C ASN A 586 -8.40 -35.74 -9.19
N GLY A 587 -9.17 -35.69 -10.29
CA GLY A 587 -9.63 -36.91 -10.96
C GLY A 587 -10.96 -37.47 -10.45
N HIS A 588 -11.60 -36.85 -9.45
CA HIS A 588 -12.92 -37.31 -8.97
C HIS A 588 -14.02 -36.96 -9.96
N ASP A 589 -14.85 -37.94 -10.31
CA ASP A 589 -16.07 -37.75 -11.09
C ASP A 589 -17.11 -36.95 -10.28
N MET A 590 -17.60 -35.87 -10.88
CA MET A 590 -18.62 -34.98 -10.34
C MET A 590 -19.87 -34.90 -11.24
N THR A 591 -19.95 -35.73 -12.28
CA THR A 591 -21.01 -35.66 -13.31
C THR A 591 -22.40 -35.67 -12.69
N ASN A 592 -22.66 -36.62 -11.80
CA ASN A 592 -23.96 -36.75 -11.14
C ASN A 592 -24.24 -35.64 -10.11
N THR A 593 -23.21 -34.94 -9.64
CA THR A 593 -23.38 -33.83 -8.67
C THR A 593 -24.00 -32.60 -9.32
N TYR A 594 -23.77 -32.41 -10.63
CA TYR A 594 -24.18 -31.22 -11.39
C TYR A 594 -24.98 -31.60 -12.65
N PRO A 595 -26.16 -32.22 -12.50
CA PRO A 595 -26.95 -32.73 -13.63
C PRO A 595 -27.39 -31.65 -14.62
N GLU A 596 -27.55 -30.38 -14.18
CA GLU A 596 -27.83 -29.24 -15.06
C GLU A 596 -26.76 -29.03 -16.14
N LEU A 597 -25.50 -29.42 -15.90
CA LEU A 597 -24.40 -29.24 -16.85
C LEU A 597 -24.41 -30.26 -17.99
N HIS A 598 -25.32 -31.25 -17.97
CA HIS A 598 -25.57 -32.15 -19.10
C HIS A 598 -26.04 -31.41 -20.36
N GLU A 599 -26.54 -30.18 -20.19
CA GLU A 599 -26.83 -29.22 -21.28
C GLU A 599 -25.64 -29.08 -22.26
N LEU A 600 -24.41 -29.28 -21.79
CA LEU A 600 -23.19 -29.23 -22.62
C LEU A 600 -23.20 -30.22 -23.80
N VAL A 601 -23.92 -31.34 -23.72
CA VAL A 601 -24.06 -32.30 -24.83
C VAL A 601 -24.75 -31.65 -26.03
N GLU A 602 -25.70 -30.74 -25.79
CA GLU A 602 -26.47 -30.07 -26.84
C GLU A 602 -25.73 -28.84 -27.40
N CYS A 603 -24.71 -28.37 -26.69
CA CYS A 603 -23.90 -27.22 -27.06
C CYS A 603 -22.79 -27.54 -28.07
N ILE A 604 -22.53 -28.83 -28.34
CA ILE A 604 -21.33 -29.30 -29.03
C ILE A 604 -21.68 -30.44 -30.00
N ASP A 605 -21.18 -30.36 -31.23
CA ASP A 605 -21.45 -31.35 -32.29
C ASP A 605 -20.33 -32.39 -32.49
N VAL A 606 -19.20 -32.27 -31.79
CA VAL A 606 -18.04 -33.19 -31.93
C VAL A 606 -17.50 -33.68 -30.59
N ASP A 607 -16.87 -34.85 -30.60
CA ASP A 607 -16.12 -35.36 -29.45
C ASP A 607 -15.05 -34.36 -29.02
N CYS A 608 -15.03 -33.97 -27.75
CA CYS A 608 -14.05 -33.02 -27.23
C CYS A 608 -13.73 -33.19 -25.74
N ILE A 609 -12.63 -32.56 -25.31
CA ILE A 609 -12.28 -32.38 -23.91
C ILE A 609 -12.05 -30.90 -23.65
N LEU A 610 -12.78 -30.35 -22.70
CA LEU A 610 -12.79 -28.94 -22.36
C LEU A 610 -12.30 -28.72 -20.94
N ASP A 611 -11.75 -27.54 -20.69
CA ASP A 611 -11.30 -27.11 -19.37
C ASP A 611 -12.10 -25.87 -18.95
N GLY A 612 -12.71 -25.96 -17.78
CA GLY A 612 -13.67 -24.98 -17.28
C GLY A 612 -13.70 -24.88 -15.76
N GLU A 613 -14.56 -23.99 -15.27
CA GLU A 613 -14.78 -23.77 -13.85
C GLU A 613 -16.28 -23.69 -13.56
N ILE A 614 -16.74 -24.53 -12.63
CA ILE A 614 -18.12 -24.57 -12.15
C ILE A 614 -18.29 -23.51 -11.08
N VAL A 615 -19.23 -22.59 -11.27
CA VAL A 615 -19.51 -21.48 -10.34
C VAL A 615 -20.97 -21.48 -9.92
N ALA A 616 -21.26 -20.98 -8.71
CA ALA A 616 -22.61 -20.59 -8.32
C ALA A 616 -22.70 -19.06 -8.30
N LEU A 617 -23.81 -18.49 -8.77
CA LEU A 617 -24.00 -17.04 -8.78
C LEU A 617 -24.84 -16.58 -7.58
N GLY A 618 -24.39 -15.50 -6.92
CA GLY A 618 -25.04 -14.76 -5.85
C GLY A 618 -25.97 -13.64 -6.36
N GLN A 619 -26.32 -12.71 -5.47
CA GLN A 619 -27.08 -11.52 -5.87
C GLN A 619 -26.27 -10.64 -6.83
N GLY A 620 -26.95 -10.17 -7.90
CA GLY A 620 -26.32 -9.37 -8.95
C GLY A 620 -25.43 -10.17 -9.91
N SER A 621 -25.68 -11.48 -10.05
CA SER A 621 -25.00 -12.39 -10.99
C SER A 621 -23.48 -12.50 -10.79
N ARG A 622 -23.02 -12.41 -9.53
CA ARG A 622 -21.60 -12.53 -9.17
C ARG A 622 -21.27 -13.94 -8.68
N PRO A 623 -20.10 -14.51 -8.99
CA PRO A 623 -19.65 -15.77 -8.37
C PRO A 623 -19.65 -15.69 -6.84
N ASP A 624 -20.21 -16.71 -6.21
CA ASP A 624 -20.31 -16.85 -4.76
C ASP A 624 -19.94 -18.28 -4.36
N PHE A 625 -18.68 -18.46 -3.98
CA PHE A 625 -18.16 -19.75 -3.56
C PHE A 625 -18.87 -20.32 -2.32
N GLY A 626 -19.32 -19.45 -1.41
CA GLY A 626 -20.06 -19.88 -0.21
C GLY A 626 -21.39 -20.54 -0.56
N ARG A 627 -22.05 -20.08 -1.63
CA ARG A 627 -23.23 -20.78 -2.18
C ARG A 627 -22.85 -22.11 -2.82
N LEU A 628 -21.78 -22.14 -3.61
CA LEU A 628 -21.33 -23.36 -4.32
C LEU A 628 -20.99 -24.50 -3.36
N GLN A 629 -20.45 -24.20 -2.17
CA GLN A 629 -20.14 -25.21 -1.14
C GLN A 629 -21.34 -26.11 -0.77
N ARG A 630 -22.58 -25.63 -0.92
CA ARG A 630 -23.80 -26.41 -0.65
C ARG A 630 -24.02 -27.54 -1.66
N ARG A 631 -23.43 -27.43 -2.85
CA ARG A 631 -23.52 -28.41 -3.94
C ARG A 631 -22.42 -29.47 -3.85
N MET A 632 -21.29 -29.13 -3.22
CA MET A 632 -20.10 -30.00 -3.18
C MET A 632 -20.34 -31.29 -2.40
N GLY A 633 -19.88 -32.42 -2.97
CA GLY A 633 -19.90 -33.72 -2.30
C GLY A 633 -21.29 -34.34 -2.10
N LEU A 634 -22.34 -33.77 -2.70
CA LEU A 634 -23.67 -34.37 -2.70
C LEU A 634 -23.68 -35.63 -3.57
N SER A 635 -24.23 -36.72 -3.03
CA SER A 635 -24.29 -38.03 -3.70
C SER A 635 -25.69 -38.66 -3.70
N ARG A 636 -26.67 -38.04 -3.04
CA ARG A 636 -28.07 -38.50 -3.00
C ARG A 636 -28.92 -37.66 -3.94
N ASP A 637 -29.63 -38.32 -4.86
CA ASP A 637 -30.46 -37.67 -5.89
C ASP A 637 -31.44 -36.64 -5.31
N SER A 638 -32.12 -36.96 -4.20
CA SER A 638 -33.06 -36.04 -3.55
C SER A 638 -32.41 -34.77 -2.97
N ASP A 639 -31.14 -34.85 -2.57
CA ASP A 639 -30.38 -33.71 -2.07
C ASP A 639 -29.85 -32.87 -3.23
N ILE A 640 -29.41 -33.52 -4.31
CA ILE A 640 -28.95 -32.89 -5.55
C ILE A 640 -30.08 -32.10 -6.21
N GLU A 641 -31.25 -32.71 -6.42
CA GLU A 641 -32.41 -32.03 -7.03
C GLU A 641 -32.89 -30.84 -6.20
N ARG A 642 -32.86 -30.95 -4.87
CA ARG A 642 -33.28 -29.88 -3.98
C ARG A 642 -32.32 -28.69 -4.06
N GLU A 643 -31.02 -28.94 -3.97
CA GLU A 643 -30.03 -27.87 -4.00
C GLU A 643 -29.83 -27.31 -5.41
N GLN A 644 -30.09 -28.07 -6.47
CA GLN A 644 -30.08 -27.59 -7.87
C GLN A 644 -31.05 -26.42 -8.05
N ARG A 645 -32.29 -26.55 -7.53
CA ARG A 645 -33.30 -25.48 -7.61
C ARG A 645 -32.96 -24.24 -6.76
N ARG A 646 -32.20 -24.40 -5.68
CA ARG A 646 -31.85 -23.32 -4.75
C ARG A 646 -30.54 -22.61 -5.12
N THR A 647 -29.64 -23.36 -5.73
CA THR A 647 -28.28 -22.96 -6.07
C THR A 647 -27.92 -23.56 -7.44
N PRO A 648 -28.47 -22.99 -8.53
CA PRO A 648 -28.05 -23.37 -9.87
C PRO A 648 -26.56 -23.06 -10.05
N VAL A 649 -25.87 -23.93 -10.81
CA VAL A 649 -24.46 -23.74 -11.16
C VAL A 649 -24.28 -23.51 -12.64
N TYR A 650 -23.17 -22.88 -12.99
CA TYR A 650 -22.83 -22.50 -14.36
C TYR A 650 -21.41 -22.98 -14.65
N LEU A 651 -21.16 -23.49 -15.86
CA LEU A 651 -19.86 -23.92 -16.32
C LEU A 651 -19.24 -22.83 -17.20
N MET A 652 -18.15 -22.23 -16.71
CA MET A 652 -17.36 -21.22 -17.41
C MET A 652 -16.20 -21.92 -18.14
N LEU A 653 -16.34 -22.13 -19.44
CA LEU A 653 -15.34 -22.80 -20.28
C LEU A 653 -14.31 -21.80 -20.80
N PHE A 654 -13.02 -22.11 -20.67
CA PHE A 654 -11.94 -21.21 -21.10
C PHE A 654 -10.79 -21.90 -21.84
N ASP A 655 -10.80 -23.21 -22.04
CA ASP A 655 -9.84 -23.89 -22.93
C ASP A 655 -10.42 -25.17 -23.55
N VAL A 656 -9.86 -25.60 -24.68
CA VAL A 656 -10.18 -26.86 -25.38
C VAL A 656 -8.91 -27.66 -25.60
N LEU A 657 -8.90 -28.90 -25.10
CA LEU A 657 -7.71 -29.75 -25.07
C LEU A 657 -7.68 -30.73 -26.25
N HIS A 658 -8.85 -31.23 -26.63
CA HIS A 658 -9.05 -32.14 -27.76
C HIS A 658 -10.38 -31.81 -28.44
N ALA A 659 -10.42 -31.93 -29.76
CA ALA A 659 -11.66 -31.81 -30.54
C ALA A 659 -11.56 -32.63 -31.83
N ASP A 660 -12.65 -33.31 -32.20
CA ASP A 660 -12.76 -34.13 -33.44
C ASP A 660 -11.59 -35.13 -33.60
N GLY A 661 -11.23 -35.80 -32.51
CA GLY A 661 -10.13 -36.79 -32.48
C GLY A 661 -8.74 -36.22 -32.74
N SER A 662 -8.55 -34.91 -32.60
CA SER A 662 -7.24 -34.25 -32.70
C SER A 662 -6.86 -33.58 -31.37
N SER A 663 -5.59 -33.73 -30.97
CA SER A 663 -5.04 -33.07 -29.80
C SER A 663 -4.70 -31.61 -30.08
N LEU A 664 -5.18 -30.70 -29.24
CA LEU A 664 -4.87 -29.27 -29.29
C LEU A 664 -3.85 -28.86 -28.24
N LEU A 665 -3.33 -29.79 -27.44
CA LEU A 665 -2.39 -29.48 -26.35
C LEU A 665 -1.14 -28.70 -26.81
N ARG A 666 -0.67 -28.97 -28.03
CA ARG A 666 0.50 -28.29 -28.64
C ARG A 666 0.14 -27.04 -29.44
N ALA A 667 -1.15 -26.75 -29.65
CA ALA A 667 -1.58 -25.53 -30.30
C ALA A 667 -1.40 -24.33 -29.35
N PRO A 668 -1.06 -23.13 -29.84
CA PRO A 668 -1.06 -21.91 -29.05
C PRO A 668 -2.42 -21.60 -28.41
N TYR A 669 -2.43 -20.90 -27.28
CA TYR A 669 -3.65 -20.52 -26.56
C TYR A 669 -4.65 -19.79 -27.47
N THR A 670 -4.18 -18.90 -28.36
CA THR A 670 -5.06 -18.18 -29.29
C THR A 670 -5.81 -19.11 -30.24
N GLU A 671 -5.16 -20.14 -30.77
CA GLU A 671 -5.79 -21.14 -31.64
C GLU A 671 -6.78 -21.99 -30.86
N ARG A 672 -6.43 -22.40 -29.63
CA ARG A 672 -7.36 -23.15 -28.76
C ARG A 672 -8.59 -22.31 -28.42
N ARG A 673 -8.44 -21.03 -28.08
CA ARG A 673 -9.58 -20.16 -27.78
C ARG A 673 -10.47 -19.93 -28.98
N ALA A 674 -9.89 -19.65 -30.15
CA ALA A 674 -10.67 -19.52 -31.39
C ALA A 674 -11.46 -20.81 -31.65
N ARG A 675 -10.83 -21.97 -31.49
CA ARG A 675 -11.50 -23.26 -31.66
C ARG A 675 -12.59 -23.51 -30.61
N LEU A 676 -12.40 -23.09 -29.36
CA LEU A 676 -13.40 -23.19 -28.31
C LEU A 676 -14.67 -22.38 -28.66
N PHE A 677 -14.51 -21.15 -29.16
CA PHE A 677 -15.63 -20.31 -29.60
C PHE A 677 -16.38 -20.88 -30.82
N GLU A 678 -15.68 -21.57 -31.72
CA GLU A 678 -16.33 -22.24 -32.86
C GLU A 678 -17.10 -23.51 -32.44
N LEU A 679 -16.63 -24.20 -31.40
CA LEU A 679 -17.14 -25.52 -31.00
C LEU A 679 -18.33 -25.47 -30.06
N VAL A 680 -18.41 -24.45 -29.21
CA VAL A 680 -19.38 -24.40 -28.11
C VAL A 680 -20.40 -23.32 -28.38
N THR A 681 -21.67 -23.71 -28.45
CA THR A 681 -22.79 -22.78 -28.42
C THR A 681 -23.19 -22.52 -26.98
N GLU A 682 -23.13 -21.27 -26.53
CA GLU A 682 -23.55 -20.89 -25.17
C GLU A 682 -25.04 -21.18 -24.93
N SER A 683 -25.38 -21.50 -23.68
CA SER A 683 -26.72 -21.90 -23.26
C SER A 683 -27.05 -21.35 -21.87
N GLU A 684 -28.06 -21.88 -21.16
CA GLU A 684 -28.46 -21.32 -19.86
C GLU A 684 -27.36 -21.53 -18.80
N HIS A 685 -26.78 -22.73 -18.75
CA HIS A 685 -25.75 -23.08 -17.76
C HIS A 685 -24.33 -23.15 -18.34
N ILE A 686 -24.16 -23.07 -19.66
CA ILE A 686 -22.88 -23.21 -20.34
C ILE A 686 -22.45 -21.87 -20.95
N HIS A 687 -21.28 -21.38 -20.54
CA HIS A 687 -20.72 -20.11 -21.01
C HIS A 687 -19.27 -20.23 -21.46
N VAL A 688 -18.88 -19.42 -22.42
CA VAL A 688 -17.51 -19.25 -22.91
C VAL A 688 -17.11 -17.78 -22.74
N PRO A 689 -16.68 -17.37 -21.53
CA PRO A 689 -16.36 -15.96 -21.28
C PRO A 689 -15.24 -15.45 -22.17
N GLU A 690 -15.35 -14.22 -22.67
CA GLU A 690 -14.30 -13.59 -23.47
C GLU A 690 -13.05 -13.25 -22.63
N ALA A 691 -11.90 -13.20 -23.30
CA ALA A 691 -10.74 -12.55 -22.71
C ALA A 691 -11.02 -11.04 -22.63
N PHE A 692 -10.67 -10.44 -21.51
CA PHE A 692 -10.82 -9.02 -21.26
C PHE A 692 -10.00 -8.19 -22.25
N GLU A 693 -10.67 -7.26 -22.93
CA GLU A 693 -10.03 -6.29 -23.83
C GLU A 693 -9.39 -5.15 -23.05
N GLY A 694 -8.06 -5.03 -23.14
CA GLY A 694 -7.31 -3.91 -22.56
C GLY A 694 -6.09 -4.35 -21.78
N SER A 695 -5.55 -3.44 -20.97
CA SER A 695 -4.35 -3.71 -20.18
C SER A 695 -4.65 -4.63 -18.99
N VAL A 696 -3.60 -5.26 -18.46
CA VAL A 696 -3.67 -6.02 -17.19
C VAL A 696 -4.26 -5.18 -16.05
N ASP A 697 -3.99 -3.87 -16.03
CA ASP A 697 -4.53 -2.96 -15.02
C ASP A 697 -6.03 -2.77 -15.17
N ALA A 698 -6.50 -2.56 -16.40
CA ALA A 698 -7.92 -2.45 -16.68
C ALA A 698 -8.65 -3.77 -16.36
N ALA A 699 -8.05 -4.93 -16.69
CA ALA A 699 -8.59 -6.24 -16.33
C ALA A 699 -8.66 -6.41 -14.81
N PHE A 700 -7.60 -6.03 -14.09
CA PHE A 700 -7.53 -6.17 -12.63
C PHE A 700 -8.46 -5.19 -11.91
N GLU A 701 -8.61 -3.96 -12.40
CA GLU A 701 -9.61 -3.01 -11.91
C GLU A 701 -11.04 -3.46 -12.19
N SER A 702 -11.30 -4.01 -13.39
CA SER A 702 -12.61 -4.56 -13.74
C SER A 702 -12.98 -5.72 -12.83
N SER A 703 -12.03 -6.64 -12.59
CA SER A 703 -12.16 -7.73 -11.62
C SER A 703 -12.50 -7.21 -10.21
N ARG A 704 -11.86 -6.11 -9.75
CA ARG A 704 -12.20 -5.44 -8.47
C ARG A 704 -13.62 -4.87 -8.45
N LYS A 705 -14.05 -4.19 -9.52
CA LYS A 705 -15.40 -3.60 -9.63
C LYS A 705 -16.49 -4.68 -9.60
N LEU A 706 -16.22 -5.79 -10.27
CA LEU A 706 -17.09 -6.97 -10.32
C LEU A 706 -17.00 -7.84 -9.05
N ARG A 707 -16.02 -7.56 -8.17
CA ARG A 707 -15.72 -8.30 -6.93
C ARG A 707 -15.39 -9.78 -7.18
N LEU A 708 -14.62 -10.06 -8.24
CA LEU A 708 -14.14 -11.39 -8.59
C LEU A 708 -12.87 -11.72 -7.79
N GLU A 709 -12.36 -12.97 -7.87
CA GLU A 709 -11.16 -13.36 -7.12
C GLU A 709 -9.90 -12.66 -7.63
N GLY A 710 -9.87 -12.37 -8.93
CA GLY A 710 -8.75 -11.74 -9.60
C GLY A 710 -8.78 -11.92 -11.11
N VAL A 711 -7.59 -12.01 -11.71
CA VAL A 711 -7.40 -12.15 -13.16
C VAL A 711 -6.45 -13.32 -13.42
N LEU A 712 -6.74 -14.10 -14.46
CA LEU A 712 -5.85 -15.12 -14.98
C LEU A 712 -5.22 -14.60 -16.27
N ALA A 713 -3.92 -14.36 -16.26
CA ALA A 713 -3.17 -14.00 -17.46
C ALA A 713 -2.63 -15.27 -18.12
N LYS A 714 -2.90 -15.45 -19.41
CA LYS A 714 -2.41 -16.58 -20.22
C LYS A 714 -1.62 -16.04 -21.40
N ARG A 715 -0.38 -16.52 -21.59
CA ARG A 715 0.41 -16.15 -22.77
C ARG A 715 -0.28 -16.62 -24.04
N THR A 716 -0.40 -15.73 -25.01
CA THR A 716 -1.13 -15.97 -26.27
C THR A 716 -0.50 -17.09 -27.10
N ASP A 717 0.83 -17.22 -27.03
CA ASP A 717 1.63 -18.24 -27.71
C ASP A 717 1.77 -19.56 -26.94
N SER A 718 1.20 -19.66 -25.72
CA SER A 718 1.47 -20.80 -24.84
C SER A 718 0.72 -22.07 -25.20
N VAL A 719 1.42 -23.20 -25.13
CA VAL A 719 0.85 -24.55 -25.22
C VAL A 719 0.22 -24.97 -23.88
N TYR A 720 -0.68 -25.95 -23.92
CA TYR A 720 -1.28 -26.54 -22.72
C TYR A 720 -0.42 -27.71 -22.22
N LEU A 721 -0.02 -27.69 -20.95
CA LEU A 721 0.80 -28.73 -20.32
C LEU A 721 -0.01 -29.40 -19.19
N PRO A 722 -0.68 -30.55 -19.47
CA PRO A 722 -1.53 -31.22 -18.49
C PRO A 722 -0.79 -31.52 -17.18
N GLY A 723 -1.43 -31.19 -16.05
CA GLY A 723 -0.90 -31.42 -14.69
C GLY A 723 0.35 -30.62 -14.31
N LYS A 724 0.90 -29.78 -15.21
CA LYS A 724 2.11 -29.00 -14.93
C LYS A 724 1.76 -27.59 -14.47
N ARG A 725 2.56 -27.07 -13.54
CA ARG A 725 2.56 -25.65 -13.18
C ARG A 725 3.53 -24.90 -14.09
N THR A 726 3.08 -23.83 -14.73
CA THR A 726 3.93 -23.02 -15.61
C THR A 726 3.86 -21.55 -15.26
N ARG A 727 4.79 -20.76 -15.80
CA ARG A 727 4.72 -19.30 -15.73
C ARG A 727 3.87 -18.71 -16.86
N THR A 728 3.56 -19.48 -17.90
CA THR A 728 2.76 -19.03 -19.05
C THR A 728 1.28 -18.84 -18.71
N TRP A 729 0.83 -19.39 -17.58
CA TRP A 729 -0.43 -19.05 -16.93
C TRP A 729 -0.11 -18.44 -15.56
N ALA A 730 -0.58 -17.22 -15.34
CA ALA A 730 -0.27 -16.43 -14.17
C ALA A 730 -1.55 -15.92 -13.51
N LYS A 731 -1.78 -16.30 -12.25
CA LYS A 731 -2.92 -15.82 -11.46
C LYS A 731 -2.55 -14.55 -10.70
N LEU A 732 -3.37 -13.52 -10.85
CA LEU A 732 -3.29 -12.25 -10.15
C LEU A 732 -4.45 -12.19 -9.17
N LYS A 733 -4.19 -12.26 -7.86
CA LYS A 733 -5.23 -12.25 -6.81
C LYS A 733 -5.35 -10.86 -6.18
N HIS A 734 -6.55 -10.48 -5.75
CA HIS A 734 -6.76 -9.24 -4.99
C HIS A 734 -6.32 -9.33 -3.52
N ALA A 735 -6.31 -10.54 -2.92
CA ALA A 735 -5.88 -10.83 -1.55
C ALA A 735 -5.23 -12.22 -1.45
N SER A 736 -4.33 -12.42 -0.47
CA SER A 736 -3.63 -13.70 -0.26
C SER A 736 -4.58 -14.74 0.34
N THR A 737 -5.08 -15.67 -0.47
CA THR A 737 -5.74 -16.91 0.01
C THR A 737 -4.80 -18.11 -0.11
N ARG A 738 -4.89 -19.02 0.85
CA ARG A 738 -4.04 -20.20 0.95
C ARG A 738 -4.83 -21.40 1.48
N ASP A 739 -4.58 -22.56 0.90
CA ASP A 739 -5.06 -23.83 1.41
C ASP A 739 -4.19 -24.28 2.59
N VAL A 740 -4.80 -24.82 3.64
CA VAL A 740 -4.16 -25.18 4.91
C VAL A 740 -4.70 -26.49 5.44
N ILE A 741 -3.85 -27.26 6.12
CA ILE A 741 -4.17 -28.54 6.76
C ILE A 741 -4.60 -28.28 8.20
N ILE A 742 -5.75 -28.79 8.62
CA ILE A 742 -6.21 -28.68 10.00
C ILE A 742 -5.51 -29.73 10.86
N VAL A 743 -4.82 -29.29 11.91
CA VAL A 743 -4.04 -30.15 12.83
C VAL A 743 -4.62 -30.21 14.24
N GLY A 744 -5.51 -29.28 14.59
CA GLY A 744 -6.22 -29.26 15.85
C GLY A 744 -7.28 -28.17 15.93
N TRP A 745 -7.96 -28.07 17.06
CA TRP A 745 -8.90 -26.99 17.36
C TRP A 745 -8.87 -26.67 18.87
N ARG A 746 -9.33 -25.48 19.25
CA ARG A 746 -9.38 -25.04 20.66
C ARG A 746 -10.81 -24.82 21.14
N THR A 747 -11.07 -25.15 22.40
CA THR A 747 -12.36 -24.92 23.06
C THR A 747 -12.54 -23.44 23.38
N GLY A 748 -13.76 -22.90 23.21
CA GLY A 748 -14.11 -21.52 23.56
C GLY A 748 -14.85 -21.41 24.89
N GLU A 749 -14.91 -20.20 25.44
CA GLU A 749 -15.71 -19.87 26.63
C GLU A 749 -17.09 -19.29 26.24
N GLY A 750 -18.06 -19.35 27.15
CA GLY A 750 -19.41 -18.78 26.95
C GLY A 750 -20.29 -19.53 25.94
N GLU A 751 -21.00 -18.79 25.06
CA GLU A 751 -21.92 -19.37 24.05
C GLU A 751 -21.25 -20.32 23.06
N ARG A 752 -19.92 -20.24 22.89
CA ARG A 752 -19.14 -21.13 22.00
C ARG A 752 -18.64 -22.42 22.67
N SER A 753 -18.96 -22.66 23.95
CA SER A 753 -18.61 -23.88 24.69
C SER A 753 -19.10 -25.18 24.05
N SER A 754 -20.20 -25.12 23.29
CA SER A 754 -20.76 -26.25 22.52
C SER A 754 -20.13 -26.44 21.12
N SER A 755 -19.21 -25.55 20.72
CA SER A 755 -18.50 -25.56 19.43
C SER A 755 -16.98 -25.40 19.64
N PHE A 756 -16.22 -24.89 18.66
CA PHE A 756 -14.79 -24.58 18.83
C PHE A 756 -14.52 -23.08 18.66
N ALA A 757 -13.52 -22.54 19.37
CA ALA A 757 -13.09 -21.14 19.27
C ALA A 757 -12.22 -20.87 18.05
N SER A 758 -11.33 -21.81 17.71
CA SER A 758 -10.40 -21.64 16.60
C SER A 758 -9.84 -22.97 16.09
N LEU A 759 -9.45 -23.02 14.83
CA LEU A 759 -8.65 -24.10 14.24
C LEU A 759 -7.16 -23.81 14.39
N LEU A 760 -6.36 -24.86 14.54
CA LEU A 760 -4.90 -24.85 14.43
C LEU A 760 -4.55 -25.43 13.06
N VAL A 761 -3.75 -24.72 12.27
CA VAL A 761 -3.50 -25.07 10.86
C VAL A 761 -2.02 -25.18 10.51
N ALA A 762 -1.71 -25.95 9.48
CA ALA A 762 -0.37 -26.29 9.03
C ALA A 762 -0.28 -26.44 7.49
N ALA A 763 0.93 -26.61 6.95
CA ALA A 763 1.18 -27.07 5.58
C ALA A 763 2.49 -27.89 5.55
N HIS A 764 2.78 -28.60 4.46
CA HIS A 764 4.04 -29.36 4.35
C HIS A 764 5.20 -28.48 3.84
N ASP A 765 6.35 -28.50 4.50
CA ASP A 765 7.63 -28.02 3.94
C ASP A 765 8.54 -29.21 3.57
N ASP A 766 9.81 -28.94 3.25
CA ASP A 766 10.80 -29.96 2.88
C ASP A 766 11.18 -30.89 4.06
N GLU A 767 10.88 -30.49 5.31
CA GLU A 767 11.22 -31.21 6.54
C GLU A 767 10.01 -31.89 7.21
N GLY A 768 8.77 -31.54 6.83
CA GLY A 768 7.56 -32.16 7.35
C GLY A 768 6.36 -31.22 7.44
N LEU A 769 5.52 -31.38 8.47
CA LEU A 769 4.38 -30.50 8.73
C LEU A 769 4.84 -29.25 9.50
N HIS A 770 4.64 -28.08 8.89
CA HIS A 770 4.97 -26.78 9.46
C HIS A 770 3.75 -26.07 10.03
N TYR A 771 3.86 -25.54 11.25
CA TYR A 771 2.75 -24.84 11.91
C TYR A 771 2.52 -23.46 11.32
N LEU A 772 1.32 -23.21 10.81
CA LEU A 772 0.96 -21.96 10.15
C LEU A 772 0.15 -21.00 11.03
N GLY A 773 -0.24 -21.42 12.23
CA GLY A 773 -0.94 -20.57 13.19
C GLY A 773 -2.42 -20.94 13.38
N ARG A 774 -3.16 -19.98 13.95
CA ARG A 774 -4.53 -20.17 14.46
C ARG A 774 -5.54 -19.38 13.64
N VAL A 775 -6.67 -20.01 13.33
CA VAL A 775 -7.80 -19.42 12.57
C VAL A 775 -9.03 -19.34 13.46
N GLY A 776 -9.42 -18.14 13.90
CA GLY A 776 -10.53 -17.93 14.86
C GLY A 776 -11.79 -17.30 14.28
N THR A 777 -11.77 -16.86 13.02
CA THR A 777 -12.83 -16.09 12.37
C THR A 777 -13.19 -16.66 11.00
N GLY A 778 -14.33 -16.28 10.43
CA GLY A 778 -14.79 -16.76 9.12
C GLY A 778 -15.71 -18.00 9.15
N PHE A 779 -16.19 -18.38 10.34
CA PHE A 779 -17.13 -19.49 10.50
C PHE A 779 -18.56 -18.97 10.67
N ASP A 780 -19.50 -19.52 9.89
CA ASP A 780 -20.93 -19.42 10.21
C ASP A 780 -21.38 -20.60 11.10
N GLU A 781 -22.60 -20.55 11.63
CA GLU A 781 -23.10 -21.61 12.52
C GLU A 781 -23.16 -23.00 11.87
N ALA A 782 -23.43 -23.07 10.57
CA ALA A 782 -23.52 -24.34 9.85
C ALA A 782 -22.13 -24.96 9.65
N ALA A 783 -21.15 -24.13 9.31
CA ALA A 783 -19.75 -24.49 9.18
C ALA A 783 -19.18 -24.96 10.52
N LEU A 784 -19.45 -24.24 11.63
CA LEU A 784 -19.04 -24.66 12.97
C LEU A 784 -19.55 -26.06 13.32
N ARG A 785 -20.84 -26.34 13.09
CA ARG A 785 -21.42 -27.67 13.35
C ARG A 785 -20.82 -28.77 12.47
N THR A 786 -20.63 -28.48 11.18
CA THR A 786 -20.12 -29.46 10.20
C THR A 786 -18.65 -29.80 10.44
N LEU A 787 -17.83 -28.76 10.68
CA LEU A 787 -16.42 -28.91 11.05
C LEU A 787 -16.28 -29.66 12.36
N ARG A 788 -17.07 -29.30 13.38
CA ARG A 788 -17.06 -29.98 14.68
C ARG A 788 -17.23 -31.49 14.55
N SER A 789 -18.30 -31.93 13.87
CA SER A 789 -18.55 -33.36 13.65
C SER A 789 -17.42 -34.06 12.88
N SER A 790 -16.78 -33.36 11.94
CA SER A 790 -15.68 -33.91 11.15
C SER A 790 -14.38 -34.04 11.94
N LEU A 791 -14.10 -33.07 12.83
CA LEU A 791 -12.93 -33.02 13.70
C LEU A 791 -13.02 -34.07 14.82
N ASP A 792 -14.20 -34.27 15.42
CA ASP A 792 -14.40 -35.25 16.49
C ASP A 792 -14.08 -36.69 16.03
N ARG A 793 -14.44 -37.04 14.79
CA ARG A 793 -14.12 -38.34 14.19
C ARG A 793 -12.63 -38.56 13.92
N ARG A 794 -11.83 -37.51 14.00
CA ARG A 794 -10.39 -37.51 13.69
C ARG A 794 -9.51 -37.26 14.90
N SER A 795 -10.07 -37.32 16.10
CA SER A 795 -9.37 -37.01 17.35
C SER A 795 -8.13 -37.89 17.57
N ARG A 796 -7.07 -37.26 18.10
CA ARG A 796 -5.81 -37.90 18.50
C ARG A 796 -5.39 -37.43 19.89
N LYS A 797 -4.57 -38.25 20.56
CA LYS A 797 -4.07 -37.95 21.92
C LYS A 797 -2.91 -36.94 21.95
N THR A 798 -2.14 -36.84 20.86
CA THR A 798 -0.91 -36.03 20.78
C THR A 798 -0.91 -35.18 19.51
N PRO A 799 -0.22 -34.02 19.49
CA PRO A 799 -0.13 -33.18 18.30
C PRO A 799 0.62 -33.88 17.17
N ALA A 800 0.29 -33.53 15.93
CA ALA A 800 0.94 -34.06 14.73
C ALA A 800 2.28 -33.38 14.41
N LEU A 801 2.55 -32.22 15.01
CA LEU A 801 3.69 -31.34 14.80
C LEU A 801 3.97 -30.54 16.07
N THR A 802 5.12 -29.87 16.15
CA THR A 802 5.42 -28.96 17.26
C THR A 802 4.54 -27.71 17.18
N VAL A 803 3.79 -27.43 18.24
CA VAL A 803 2.91 -26.26 18.37
C VAL A 803 3.32 -25.48 19.63
N PRO A 804 3.30 -24.13 19.61
CA PRO A 804 3.62 -23.31 20.78
C PRO A 804 2.84 -23.70 22.04
N ALA A 805 3.50 -23.60 23.21
CA ALA A 805 2.97 -24.11 24.47
C ALA A 805 1.65 -23.43 24.88
N ASP A 806 1.55 -22.13 24.66
CA ASP A 806 0.37 -21.30 24.89
C ASP A 806 -0.83 -21.71 24.01
N GLU A 807 -0.56 -22.17 22.79
CA GLU A 807 -1.59 -22.65 21.87
C GLU A 807 -1.95 -24.13 22.08
N SER A 808 -1.09 -24.89 22.75
CA SER A 808 -1.28 -26.32 23.02
C SER A 808 -2.16 -26.64 24.25
N ARG A 809 -2.29 -25.69 25.19
CA ARG A 809 -2.87 -25.92 26.52
C ARG A 809 -4.34 -26.39 26.50
N ASP A 810 -5.14 -25.82 25.60
CA ASP A 810 -6.58 -26.14 25.45
C ASP A 810 -6.90 -26.70 24.05
N ALA A 811 -5.89 -27.31 23.42
CA ALA A 811 -6.00 -27.84 22.08
C ALA A 811 -6.47 -29.30 22.08
N HIS A 812 -7.34 -29.60 21.14
CA HIS A 812 -7.76 -30.94 20.77
C HIS A 812 -7.15 -31.28 19.42
N TRP A 813 -6.33 -32.33 19.40
CA TRP A 813 -5.56 -32.72 18.22
C TRP A 813 -6.37 -33.60 17.28
N VAL A 814 -6.16 -33.40 15.97
CA VAL A 814 -6.81 -34.21 14.93
C VAL A 814 -5.79 -34.79 13.95
N ARG A 815 -6.20 -35.81 13.20
CA ARG A 815 -5.41 -36.32 12.07
C ARG A 815 -5.27 -35.21 11.00
N PRO A 816 -4.06 -34.95 10.46
CA PRO A 816 -3.79 -33.86 9.51
C PRO A 816 -4.22 -34.25 8.08
N ASP A 817 -5.49 -34.61 7.90
CA ASP A 817 -6.06 -35.08 6.63
C ASP A 817 -7.22 -34.22 6.12
N LEU A 818 -7.51 -33.10 6.80
CA LEU A 818 -8.53 -32.14 6.39
C LEU A 818 -7.88 -30.87 5.89
N VAL A 819 -8.20 -30.50 4.65
CA VAL A 819 -7.78 -29.24 4.04
C VAL A 819 -8.92 -28.23 4.08
N GLY A 820 -8.58 -26.97 4.34
CA GLY A 820 -9.48 -25.86 4.07
C GLY A 820 -8.75 -24.64 3.54
N GLU A 821 -9.50 -23.64 3.10
CA GLU A 821 -8.93 -22.39 2.60
C GLU A 821 -9.04 -21.30 3.67
N VAL A 822 -7.98 -20.50 3.79
CA VAL A 822 -7.95 -19.29 4.59
C VAL A 822 -7.54 -18.09 3.75
N ARG A 823 -8.12 -16.93 4.06
CA ARG A 823 -7.64 -15.62 3.60
C ARG A 823 -6.75 -15.02 4.68
N PHE A 824 -5.59 -14.48 4.32
CA PHE A 824 -4.64 -13.93 5.28
C PHE A 824 -3.97 -12.66 4.71
N SER A 825 -3.40 -11.82 5.56
CA SER A 825 -2.81 -10.53 5.15
C SER A 825 -1.29 -10.59 4.91
N GLY A 826 -0.62 -11.68 5.29
CA GLY A 826 0.81 -11.89 5.06
C GLY A 826 1.38 -12.99 5.95
N LEU A 827 2.69 -13.23 5.86
CA LEU A 827 3.41 -14.14 6.77
C LEU A 827 4.15 -13.34 7.86
N THR A 828 4.26 -13.89 9.05
CA THR A 828 5.19 -13.38 10.08
C THR A 828 6.63 -13.79 9.75
N GLU A 829 7.64 -13.20 10.40
CA GLU A 829 9.02 -13.68 10.30
C GLU A 829 9.18 -15.17 10.65
N ALA A 830 8.35 -15.67 11.58
CA ALA A 830 8.29 -17.08 11.97
C ALA A 830 7.45 -17.97 11.01
N GLY A 831 7.13 -17.52 9.79
CA GLY A 831 6.39 -18.33 8.81
C GLY A 831 4.89 -18.54 9.07
N ARG A 832 4.31 -17.90 10.09
CA ARG A 832 2.88 -18.03 10.44
C ARG A 832 1.99 -17.07 9.64
N LEU A 833 0.74 -17.45 9.45
CA LEU A 833 -0.28 -16.63 8.80
C LEU A 833 -0.68 -15.46 9.70
N ARG A 834 -0.61 -14.24 9.18
CA ARG A 834 -1.14 -13.02 9.81
C ARG A 834 -2.62 -12.88 9.47
N HIS A 835 -3.44 -12.74 10.51
CA HIS A 835 -4.91 -12.54 10.44
C HIS A 835 -5.63 -13.55 9.51
N PRO A 836 -5.45 -14.87 9.69
CA PRO A 836 -6.12 -15.84 8.84
C PRO A 836 -7.63 -15.91 9.17
N VAL A 837 -8.45 -15.82 8.13
CA VAL A 837 -9.92 -15.92 8.17
C VAL A 837 -10.34 -17.15 7.39
N TRP A 838 -11.14 -18.02 8.00
CA TRP A 838 -11.65 -19.24 7.39
C TRP A 838 -12.57 -18.94 6.19
N ARG A 839 -12.39 -19.66 5.08
CA ARG A 839 -13.27 -19.58 3.90
C ARG A 839 -14.10 -20.85 3.66
N GLY A 840 -13.62 -22.02 4.10
CA GLY A 840 -14.33 -23.27 3.91
C GLY A 840 -13.41 -24.49 3.86
N LEU A 841 -14.01 -25.68 3.89
CA LEU A 841 -13.30 -26.94 3.64
C LEU A 841 -13.00 -27.09 2.14
N ARG A 842 -11.85 -27.69 1.82
CA ARG A 842 -11.40 -28.02 0.47
C ARG A 842 -11.30 -29.53 0.33
N SER A 843 -12.45 -30.20 0.25
CA SER A 843 -12.50 -31.66 0.07
C SER A 843 -11.98 -32.10 -1.31
N ASP A 844 -11.76 -31.15 -2.21
CA ASP A 844 -11.17 -31.32 -3.53
C ASP A 844 -9.63 -31.30 -3.52
N ILE A 845 -8.99 -31.19 -2.35
CA ILE A 845 -7.52 -31.18 -2.20
C ILE A 845 -7.10 -32.24 -1.19
N ASP A 846 -6.15 -33.08 -1.58
CA ASP A 846 -5.49 -34.03 -0.66
C ASP A 846 -4.42 -33.32 0.17
N ALA A 847 -4.40 -33.60 1.48
CA ALA A 847 -3.50 -32.91 2.41
C ALA A 847 -2.02 -33.11 2.08
N GLU A 848 -1.65 -34.25 1.49
CA GLU A 848 -0.26 -34.60 1.14
C GLU A 848 0.33 -33.73 0.01
N ASP A 849 -0.53 -33.14 -0.84
CA ASP A 849 -0.16 -32.33 -1.99
C ASP A 849 0.11 -30.85 -1.64
N LEU A 850 -0.11 -30.48 -0.37
CA LEU A 850 -0.12 -29.10 0.09
C LEU A 850 1.27 -28.67 0.61
N ARG A 851 2.07 -28.04 -0.25
CA ARG A 851 3.43 -27.54 0.06
C ARG A 851 3.47 -26.04 0.45
N VAL A 852 4.40 -25.64 1.31
CA VAL A 852 4.66 -24.25 1.78
C VAL A 852 4.97 -23.32 0.62
#